data_AF-A0A191WCX3-F1
#
_entry.id   AF-A0A191WCX3-F1
#
_cell.length_a   1.000
_cell.length_b   1.000
_cell.length_c   1.000
_cell.angle_alpha   90.00
_cell.angle_beta   90.00
_cell.angle_gamma   90.00
#
_symmetry.space_group_name_H-M   'P 1'
#
loop_
_entity.id
_entity.type
_entity.pdbx_description
1 polymer ?
#
loop_
_entity_poly.entity_id
_entity_poly.type
_entity_poly.pdbx_seq_one_letter_code
_entity_poly.pdbx_strand_id
1 'polypeptide(L)'
;MSTAPSTTSATDAVETGGAERVEDSVGRIERWVRSKRPTAALLLFLVLVALAAMIVHAELDRLIAGALDAEGRSAPLGKAIGPLAFAARDETWAVWNATTSGQAVGRWIAMAVLADAVLIVAYVALFLRAISASYAKRAKRRLLEALVIAELVEAALLTAAAATLVHELDVSSTVPWLLATVSTVKWAMFLALVVSLLIDFSFRRRALAALRRIGRAIWLHRLSVVLVVLLVALTCIPSDGVLDQLPDLQRQWADGTQLGHAAAAIVATLLASLVAFTFGRMRARAPVQVLRESELNLRGVYAYPRPYSRGVRSRGLRAPYDVRGEHQRQDYDVPAVFRIGWMDLWWGAPIVGLVFFAAVGGWNAIRWSTLVFLAIPVAVVLASLFSIKAPDRWYPRETQELRARYAWLTGDLIAVLIVGVVGLGLVRSLAGPVAAQIALAAIEPTPWSVPPLVLGGLTVLMSPLLLTIHGPRATGRFARFSPLFDLDVRNRMVVHQALLAVLTGAAALLLLHIAVAPRWWAESIGAPALTVFALTLWGVVLGSFTIAVQEYPPLPIFIRLHLRATPVLTLAITIPLIAMVLLASSDVDDPQLHAVRTPTGVQVAPFEAVSSVEAQLDARLDDIEKAACTLAVGGRSVRPALVVAAEGGGIRAAYWTARVFETLADQSPCLADSVLVSSGVSGGSVGMAVTAALQQQAGRLPAEFEPSVCDDDQRAAETTRVQCLLHGLASPETIGVGLAGLLVRDQIVGQTGVHLPTIGMPASTDDFAATDRATLIEQSWIDDVEALSLRPNWRTSTAIGLPVFNSTDARTKCKVLIGPMPLTGADAPDGDPTGADWGCAEPGEMPSALPVPASCFAHLDWAGLAMLSARFPTVTPAARFEPSDGCGDEDLQLVDGGYAEGSALGTVADLAPLIVDRIGEANAGRTGASTPPLVPILVYVKNSAGYDLAADVAKVSAEPFVPIVGNAAKGQQMTAPVLMQRIGATFAQTPGATTETDAMDDTFPGLSVTVAPQTVPTIVPPLGWALSSYSIDSLEAALRGQLRPAVSDAPTLFSLISRATAE
;
A
#
# COMPACT_ATOMS: atom_id res chain seq x y z
N MET A 1 -38.06 -65.31 47.39
CA MET A 1 -38.07 -64.11 46.54
C MET A 1 -37.60 -62.94 47.40
N SER A 2 -36.34 -62.54 47.24
CA SER A 2 -35.75 -61.35 47.87
C SER A 2 -34.95 -60.63 46.78
N THR A 3 -35.27 -59.36 46.59
CA THR A 3 -34.73 -58.47 45.55
C THR A 3 -33.28 -58.08 45.87
N ALA A 4 -32.36 -58.41 44.96
CA ALA A 4 -30.98 -57.95 45.01
C ALA A 4 -30.89 -56.45 44.68
N PRO A 5 -30.07 -55.65 45.38
CA PRO A 5 -29.84 -54.27 45.04
C PRO A 5 -28.92 -54.18 43.81
N SER A 6 -29.30 -53.33 42.85
CA SER A 6 -28.51 -52.99 41.68
C SER A 6 -27.23 -52.25 42.13
N THR A 7 -26.10 -52.94 42.10
CA THR A 7 -24.79 -52.30 42.19
C THR A 7 -24.53 -51.54 40.91
N THR A 8 -24.84 -50.24 40.89
CA THR A 8 -24.27 -49.30 39.94
C THR A 8 -22.75 -49.35 40.12
N SER A 9 -22.03 -49.65 39.03
CA SER A 9 -20.58 -49.75 39.10
C SER A 9 -19.99 -48.38 39.48
N ALA A 10 -18.97 -48.34 40.34
CA ALA A 10 -18.30 -47.09 40.72
C ALA A 10 -17.73 -46.32 39.50
N THR A 11 -17.58 -47.01 38.36
CA THR A 11 -17.26 -46.47 37.03
C THR A 11 -18.38 -45.62 36.45
N ASP A 12 -19.65 -46.03 36.54
CA ASP A 12 -20.80 -45.26 36.00
C ASP A 12 -21.03 -43.95 36.78
N ALA A 13 -20.80 -43.94 38.10
CA ALA A 13 -20.92 -42.75 38.94
C ALA A 13 -19.79 -41.72 38.70
N VAL A 14 -18.59 -42.17 38.31
CA VAL A 14 -17.46 -41.31 37.96
C VAL A 14 -17.63 -40.69 36.57
N GLU A 15 -18.14 -41.45 35.60
CA GLU A 15 -18.42 -40.97 34.24
C GLU A 15 -19.58 -39.96 34.18
N THR A 16 -20.68 -40.23 34.90
CA THR A 16 -21.83 -39.31 34.99
C THR A 16 -21.49 -37.99 35.68
N GLY A 17 -20.78 -38.04 36.82
CA GLY A 17 -20.30 -36.82 37.49
C GLY A 17 -19.23 -36.05 36.70
N GLY A 18 -18.47 -36.73 35.82
CA GLY A 18 -17.51 -36.10 34.91
C GLY A 18 -18.19 -35.30 33.80
N ALA A 19 -19.24 -35.85 33.19
CA ALA A 19 -20.01 -35.17 32.14
C ALA A 19 -20.72 -33.90 32.66
N GLU A 20 -21.33 -33.97 33.83
CA GLU A 20 -22.05 -32.84 34.44
C GLU A 20 -21.10 -31.68 34.80
N ARG A 21 -19.89 -31.97 35.29
CA ARG A 21 -18.85 -30.96 35.57
C ARG A 21 -18.39 -30.22 34.31
N VAL A 22 -18.27 -30.94 33.20
CA VAL A 22 -17.88 -30.39 31.89
C VAL A 22 -18.95 -29.46 31.35
N GLU A 23 -20.21 -29.88 31.45
CA GLU A 23 -21.35 -29.07 31.01
C GLU A 23 -21.46 -27.78 31.83
N ASP A 24 -21.25 -27.83 33.15
CA ASP A 24 -21.19 -26.63 33.97
C ASP A 24 -20.00 -25.72 33.59
N SER A 25 -18.81 -26.28 33.36
CA SER A 25 -17.62 -25.50 32.94
C SER A 25 -17.81 -24.78 31.62
N VAL A 26 -18.36 -25.43 30.60
CA VAL A 26 -18.69 -24.80 29.30
C VAL A 26 -19.79 -23.76 29.49
N GLY A 27 -20.83 -24.07 30.28
CA GLY A 27 -21.92 -23.15 30.61
C GLY A 27 -21.45 -21.89 31.36
N ARG A 28 -20.43 -21.99 32.23
CA ARG A 28 -19.80 -20.82 32.88
C ARG A 28 -19.09 -19.91 31.88
N ILE A 29 -18.38 -20.49 30.91
CA ILE A 29 -17.69 -19.72 29.85
C ILE A 29 -18.73 -18.97 28.99
N GLU A 30 -19.77 -19.67 28.53
CA GLU A 30 -20.82 -19.08 27.69
C GLU A 30 -21.57 -17.95 28.41
N ARG A 31 -21.98 -18.17 29.66
CA ARG A 31 -22.63 -17.13 30.49
C ARG A 31 -21.74 -15.90 30.65
N TRP A 32 -20.44 -16.11 30.88
CA TRP A 32 -19.49 -15.00 31.00
C TRP A 32 -19.37 -14.21 29.69
N VAL A 33 -19.19 -14.88 28.54
CA VAL A 33 -19.07 -14.22 27.24
C VAL A 33 -20.34 -13.43 26.93
N ARG A 34 -21.53 -14.03 27.12
CA ARG A 34 -22.82 -13.34 26.96
C ARG A 34 -22.93 -12.09 27.82
N SER A 35 -22.51 -12.17 29.09
CA SER A 35 -22.53 -11.01 29.99
C SER A 35 -21.61 -9.86 29.56
N LYS A 36 -20.53 -10.15 28.80
CA LYS A 36 -19.53 -9.16 28.39
C LYS A 36 -19.76 -8.57 27.01
N ARG A 37 -20.51 -9.23 26.13
CA ARG A 37 -20.82 -8.76 24.77
C ARG A 37 -21.43 -7.36 24.72
N PRO A 38 -22.45 -6.99 25.52
CA PRO A 38 -23.01 -5.64 25.47
C PRO A 38 -21.99 -4.56 25.82
N THR A 39 -21.14 -4.82 26.83
CA THR A 39 -20.05 -3.90 27.20
C THR A 39 -18.99 -3.80 26.10
N ALA A 40 -18.62 -4.92 25.48
CA ALA A 40 -17.66 -4.93 24.37
C ALA A 40 -18.20 -4.21 23.13
N ALA A 41 -19.47 -4.44 22.78
CA ALA A 41 -20.16 -3.76 21.68
C ALA A 41 -20.19 -2.25 21.88
N LEU A 42 -20.54 -1.79 23.09
CA LEU A 42 -20.57 -0.37 23.40
C LEU A 42 -19.17 0.28 23.38
N LEU A 43 -18.14 -0.42 23.87
CA LEU A 43 -16.76 0.08 23.77
C LEU A 43 -16.30 0.15 22.31
N LEU A 44 -16.60 -0.88 21.51
CA LEU A 44 -16.26 -0.89 20.09
C LEU A 44 -16.99 0.24 19.34
N PHE A 45 -18.27 0.44 19.60
CA PHE A 45 -19.06 1.55 19.04
C PHE A 45 -18.40 2.91 19.32
N LEU A 46 -18.07 3.19 20.58
CA LEU A 46 -17.44 4.46 20.95
C LEU A 46 -16.07 4.63 20.27
N VAL A 47 -15.28 3.56 20.14
CA VAL A 47 -13.98 3.61 19.47
C VAL A 47 -14.15 3.85 17.96
N LEU A 48 -15.03 3.11 17.29
CA LEU A 48 -15.26 3.27 15.86
C LEU A 48 -15.84 4.65 15.51
N VAL A 49 -16.77 5.16 16.30
CA VAL A 49 -17.32 6.52 16.12
C VAL A 49 -16.25 7.60 16.35
N ALA A 50 -15.41 7.45 17.38
CA ALA A 50 -14.28 8.36 17.60
C ALA A 50 -13.29 8.33 16.43
N LEU A 51 -12.95 7.13 15.92
CA LEU A 51 -12.08 6.98 14.75
C LEU A 51 -12.70 7.60 13.49
N ALA A 52 -13.99 7.40 13.25
CA ALA A 52 -14.69 8.01 12.10
C ALA A 52 -14.65 9.54 12.18
N ALA A 53 -14.91 10.12 13.36
CA ALA A 53 -14.83 11.56 13.56
C ALA A 53 -13.41 12.10 13.34
N MET A 54 -12.38 11.41 13.84
CA MET A 54 -10.98 11.78 13.59
C MET A 54 -10.59 11.69 12.12
N ILE A 55 -11.08 10.68 11.39
CA ILE A 55 -10.86 10.54 9.95
C ILE A 55 -11.52 11.71 9.20
N VAL A 56 -12.78 12.03 9.49
CA VAL A 56 -13.48 13.19 8.89
C VAL A 56 -12.70 14.47 9.18
N HIS A 57 -12.23 14.65 10.41
CA HIS A 57 -11.43 15.82 10.78
C HIS A 57 -10.11 15.87 10.00
N ALA A 58 -9.43 14.74 9.78
CA ALA A 58 -8.19 14.69 9.00
C ALA A 58 -8.44 15.03 7.52
N GLU A 59 -9.51 14.51 6.90
CA GLU A 59 -9.85 14.84 5.51
C GLU A 59 -10.25 16.32 5.34
N LEU A 60 -10.95 16.91 6.32
CA LEU A 60 -11.22 18.35 6.34
C LEU A 60 -9.95 19.18 6.52
N ASP A 61 -9.03 18.73 7.37
CA ASP A 61 -7.74 19.39 7.61
C ASP A 61 -6.88 19.42 6.34
N ARG A 62 -6.90 18.34 5.53
CA ARG A 62 -6.25 18.28 4.22
C ARG A 62 -6.82 19.30 3.24
N LEU A 63 -8.15 19.46 3.17
CA LEU A 63 -8.79 20.49 2.34
C LEU A 63 -8.42 21.91 2.78
N ILE A 64 -8.44 22.17 4.11
CA ILE A 64 -8.05 23.47 4.68
C ILE A 64 -6.57 23.76 4.37
N ALA A 65 -5.68 22.76 4.49
CA ALA A 65 -4.27 22.94 4.20
C ALA A 65 -3.97 23.15 2.70
N GLY A 66 -4.85 22.70 1.81
CA GLY A 66 -4.78 23.00 0.38
C GLY A 66 -5.13 24.45 0.03
N ALA A 67 -5.68 25.24 0.96
CA ALA A 67 -5.95 26.65 0.77
C ALA A 67 -4.71 27.48 1.09
N LEU A 68 -3.94 27.86 0.05
CA LEU A 68 -2.75 28.69 0.21
C LEU A 68 -3.09 30.18 0.11
N ASP A 69 -2.25 31.01 0.74
CA ASP A 69 -2.24 32.47 0.50
C ASP A 69 -1.43 32.86 -0.75
N ALA A 70 -1.34 34.15 -1.04
CA ALA A 70 -0.60 34.67 -2.20
C ALA A 70 0.91 34.36 -2.12
N GLU A 71 1.45 34.16 -0.92
CA GLU A 71 2.84 33.79 -0.68
C GLU A 71 3.07 32.27 -0.68
N GLY A 72 2.04 31.46 -0.93
CA GLY A 72 2.12 30.00 -0.97
C GLY A 72 2.19 29.31 0.40
N ARG A 73 1.84 30.01 1.49
CA ARG A 73 1.82 29.44 2.84
C ARG A 73 0.53 28.68 3.10
N SER A 74 0.62 27.58 3.85
CA SER A 74 -0.52 26.75 4.27
C SER A 74 -0.70 26.74 5.79
N ALA A 75 -1.96 26.69 6.21
CA ALA A 75 -2.30 26.60 7.62
C ALA A 75 -3.41 25.56 7.87
N PRO A 76 -3.08 24.28 8.12
CA PRO A 76 -4.05 23.30 8.57
C PRO A 76 -4.73 23.74 9.88
N LEU A 77 -6.00 23.38 10.05
CA LEU A 77 -6.76 23.52 11.30
C LEU A 77 -6.03 22.88 12.48
N GLY A 78 -5.35 21.75 12.27
CA GLY A 78 -4.52 21.12 13.30
C GLY A 78 -3.45 22.04 13.92
N LYS A 79 -2.93 23.04 13.17
CA LYS A 79 -2.01 24.06 13.72
C LYS A 79 -2.73 25.05 14.63
N ALA A 80 -4.01 25.34 14.41
CA ALA A 80 -4.80 26.28 15.22
C ALA A 80 -5.38 25.65 16.50
N ILE A 81 -5.67 24.36 16.50
CA ILE A 81 -6.34 23.65 17.62
C ILE A 81 -5.47 22.56 18.26
N GLY A 82 -4.21 22.47 17.84
CA GLY A 82 -3.23 21.51 18.33
C GLY A 82 -2.58 21.94 19.65
N PRO A 83 -1.74 21.06 20.26
CA PRO A 83 -1.04 21.38 21.50
C PRO A 83 -0.03 22.53 21.37
N LEU A 84 0.35 22.90 20.14
CA LEU A 84 1.27 23.99 19.81
C LEU A 84 0.57 25.21 19.20
N ALA A 85 -0.76 25.32 19.32
CA ALA A 85 -1.56 26.40 18.73
C ALA A 85 -1.03 27.81 19.02
N PHE A 86 -0.50 28.03 20.22
CA PHE A 86 0.03 29.31 20.64
C PHE A 86 1.23 29.79 19.80
N ALA A 87 2.02 28.87 19.24
CA ALA A 87 3.20 29.18 18.43
C ALA A 87 2.85 29.52 16.97
N ALA A 88 1.71 29.04 16.46
CA ALA A 88 1.28 29.21 15.07
C ALA A 88 0.12 30.24 14.90
N ARG A 89 -0.41 30.78 16.01
CA ARG A 89 -1.66 31.57 16.05
C ARG A 89 -1.76 32.71 15.02
N ASP A 90 -0.68 33.50 14.87
CA ASP A 90 -0.70 34.73 14.06
C ASP A 90 -0.57 34.36 12.58
N GLU A 91 0.27 33.35 12.28
CA GLU A 91 0.47 32.80 10.95
C GLU A 91 -0.81 32.13 10.41
N THR A 92 -1.46 31.28 11.21
CA THR A 92 -2.66 30.55 10.78
C THR A 92 -3.81 31.48 10.41
N TRP A 93 -4.07 32.50 11.23
CA TRP A 93 -5.15 33.45 10.95
C TRP A 93 -4.86 34.32 9.72
N ALA A 94 -3.61 34.77 9.57
CA ALA A 94 -3.19 35.55 8.41
C ALA A 94 -3.40 34.78 7.10
N VAL A 95 -3.02 33.50 7.05
CA VAL A 95 -3.18 32.64 5.87
C VAL A 95 -4.66 32.45 5.52
N TRP A 96 -5.53 32.16 6.50
CA TRP A 96 -6.96 31.95 6.25
C TRP A 96 -7.69 33.20 5.76
N ASN A 97 -7.24 34.38 6.16
CA ASN A 97 -7.83 35.64 5.70
C ASN A 97 -7.29 36.07 4.33
N ALA A 98 -6.05 35.70 4.01
CA ALA A 98 -5.38 36.06 2.76
C ALA A 98 -5.70 35.11 1.60
N THR A 99 -6.19 33.90 1.86
CA THR A 99 -6.52 32.92 0.82
C THR A 99 -7.80 33.28 0.04
N THR A 100 -7.79 33.03 -1.26
CA THR A 100 -8.96 33.22 -2.15
C THR A 100 -10.11 32.26 -1.85
N SER A 101 -9.85 31.21 -1.07
CA SER A 101 -10.84 30.19 -0.67
C SER A 101 -11.36 30.38 0.76
N GLY A 102 -11.26 31.58 1.34
CA GLY A 102 -11.61 31.86 2.74
C GLY A 102 -13.02 31.42 3.14
N GLN A 103 -14.02 31.64 2.29
CA GLN A 103 -15.39 31.18 2.55
C GLN A 103 -15.49 29.65 2.65
N ALA A 104 -14.76 28.92 1.80
CA ALA A 104 -14.73 27.46 1.83
C ALA A 104 -14.02 26.94 3.09
N VAL A 105 -12.90 27.57 3.48
CA VAL A 105 -12.20 27.29 4.75
C VAL A 105 -13.14 27.47 5.94
N GLY A 106 -13.90 28.57 5.99
CA GLY A 106 -14.90 28.78 7.04
C GLY A 106 -15.97 27.69 7.10
N ARG A 107 -16.48 27.22 5.95
CA ARG A 107 -17.45 26.10 5.90
C ARG A 107 -16.83 24.78 6.39
N TRP A 108 -15.58 24.49 6.03
CA TRP A 108 -14.89 23.28 6.51
C TRP A 108 -14.59 23.33 8.00
N ILE A 109 -14.23 24.49 8.56
CA ILE A 109 -14.09 24.66 10.01
C ILE A 109 -15.43 24.39 10.71
N ALA A 110 -16.55 24.88 10.18
CA ALA A 110 -17.87 24.59 10.74
C ALA A 110 -18.22 23.09 10.69
N MET A 111 -17.88 22.40 9.60
CA MET A 111 -18.01 20.94 9.51
C MET A 111 -17.10 20.20 10.51
N ALA A 112 -15.87 20.68 10.71
CA ALA A 112 -14.92 20.11 11.66
C ALA A 112 -15.43 20.22 13.10
N VAL A 113 -16.07 21.33 13.47
CA VAL A 113 -16.72 21.51 14.78
C VAL A 113 -17.83 20.46 15.01
N LEU A 114 -18.60 20.11 13.97
CA LEU A 114 -19.63 19.06 14.07
C LEU A 114 -19.00 17.67 14.25
N ALA A 115 -17.92 17.38 13.52
CA ALA A 115 -17.17 16.13 13.69
C ALA A 115 -16.56 16.04 15.10
N ASP A 116 -16.02 17.14 15.60
CA ASP A 116 -15.42 17.22 16.93
C ASP A 116 -16.45 17.04 18.05
N ALA A 117 -17.68 17.57 17.89
CA ALA A 117 -18.77 17.29 18.83
C ALA A 117 -19.06 15.79 18.97
N VAL A 118 -19.02 15.03 17.87
CA VAL A 118 -19.17 13.56 17.89
C VAL A 118 -17.98 12.90 18.59
N LEU A 119 -16.75 13.36 18.32
CA LEU A 119 -15.53 12.88 18.97
C LEU A 119 -15.57 13.11 20.49
N ILE A 120 -15.99 14.30 20.93
CA ILE A 120 -16.14 14.69 22.34
C ILE A 120 -17.10 13.75 23.05
N VAL A 121 -18.30 13.53 22.50
CA VAL A 121 -19.28 12.61 23.09
C VAL A 121 -18.70 11.21 23.24
N ALA A 122 -17.99 10.71 22.23
CA ALA A 122 -17.40 9.39 22.23
C ALA A 122 -16.27 9.24 23.28
N TYR A 123 -15.30 10.16 23.30
CA TYR A 123 -14.18 10.06 24.23
C TYR A 123 -14.60 10.36 25.68
N VAL A 124 -15.57 11.27 25.92
CA VAL A 124 -16.12 11.54 27.27
C VAL A 124 -16.76 10.27 27.83
N ALA A 125 -17.53 9.54 27.01
CA ALA A 125 -18.13 8.28 27.41
C ALA A 125 -17.08 7.17 27.72
N LEU A 126 -15.92 7.20 27.06
CA LEU A 126 -14.78 6.33 27.37
C LEU A 126 -14.08 6.74 28.68
N PHE A 127 -13.82 8.03 28.89
CA PHE A 127 -13.20 8.51 30.13
C PHE A 127 -14.10 8.29 31.34
N LEU A 128 -15.41 8.52 31.26
CA LEU A 128 -16.34 8.23 32.36
C LEU A 128 -16.26 6.76 32.80
N ARG A 129 -16.10 5.83 31.84
CA ARG A 129 -15.89 4.41 32.13
C ARG A 129 -14.53 4.17 32.80
N ALA A 130 -13.45 4.76 32.30
CA ALA A 130 -12.12 4.65 32.91
C ALA A 130 -12.10 5.21 34.36
N ILE A 131 -12.76 6.35 34.58
CA ILE A 131 -12.92 7.01 35.88
C ILE A 131 -13.75 6.15 36.83
N SER A 132 -14.78 5.47 36.35
CA SER A 132 -15.58 4.54 37.19
C SER A 132 -14.73 3.41 37.81
N ALA A 133 -13.62 3.06 37.15
CA ALA A 133 -12.62 2.09 37.59
C ALA A 133 -11.41 2.71 38.34
N SER A 134 -11.47 3.98 38.71
CA SER A 134 -10.42 4.68 39.47
C SER A 134 -10.77 4.82 40.96
N TYR A 135 -9.77 5.12 41.80
CA TYR A 135 -9.98 5.42 43.23
C TYR A 135 -10.47 6.86 43.44
N ALA A 136 -9.75 7.85 42.89
CA ALA A 136 -10.05 9.28 43.03
C ALA A 136 -11.10 9.78 42.01
N LYS A 137 -12.31 9.20 42.03
CA LYS A 137 -13.34 9.43 41.00
C LYS A 137 -13.79 10.90 40.88
N ARG A 138 -13.99 11.59 42.00
CA ARG A 138 -14.52 12.96 42.01
C ARG A 138 -13.56 13.97 41.37
N ALA A 139 -12.27 13.88 41.70
CA ALA A 139 -11.25 14.79 41.17
C ALA A 139 -11.12 14.63 39.64
N LYS A 140 -11.05 13.38 39.17
CA LYS A 140 -10.98 13.06 37.74
C LYS A 140 -12.24 13.48 36.97
N ARG A 141 -13.41 13.35 37.59
CA ARG A 141 -14.67 13.82 37.01
C ARG A 141 -14.68 15.35 36.85
N ARG A 142 -14.22 16.10 37.85
CA ARG A 142 -14.08 17.57 37.75
C ARG A 142 -13.09 17.97 36.65
N LEU A 143 -11.98 17.24 36.52
CA LEU A 143 -11.01 17.48 35.44
C LEU A 143 -11.62 17.21 34.06
N LEU A 144 -12.41 16.15 33.92
CA LEU A 144 -13.16 15.87 32.68
C LEU A 144 -14.23 16.93 32.41
N GLU A 145 -14.96 17.41 33.43
CA GLU A 145 -15.92 18.50 33.29
C GLU A 145 -15.24 19.79 32.83
N ALA A 146 -14.07 20.13 33.38
CA ALA A 146 -13.27 21.28 32.95
C ALA A 146 -12.78 21.14 31.49
N LEU A 147 -12.33 19.93 31.10
CA LEU A 147 -11.96 19.63 29.72
C LEU A 147 -13.14 19.86 28.76
N VAL A 148 -14.32 19.32 29.08
CA VAL A 148 -15.53 19.52 28.27
C VAL A 148 -15.92 20.99 28.16
N ILE A 149 -15.77 21.78 29.23
CA ILE A 149 -16.00 23.23 29.16
C ILE A 149 -15.00 23.89 28.21
N ALA A 150 -13.71 23.53 28.27
CA ALA A 150 -12.70 24.07 27.36
C ALA A 150 -13.02 23.74 25.89
N GLU A 151 -13.46 22.52 25.60
CA GLU A 151 -13.90 22.09 24.27
C GLU A 151 -15.10 22.89 23.76
N LEU A 152 -16.12 23.09 24.60
CA LEU A 152 -17.29 23.88 24.22
C LEU A 152 -16.95 25.34 23.95
N VAL A 153 -16.01 25.91 24.70
CA VAL A 153 -15.50 27.28 24.47
C VAL A 153 -14.70 27.32 23.16
N GLU A 154 -13.84 26.34 22.91
CA GLU A 154 -13.08 26.23 21.65
C GLU A 154 -14.03 26.12 20.43
N ALA A 155 -15.02 25.23 20.50
CA ALA A 155 -16.02 25.06 19.45
C ALA A 155 -16.81 26.34 19.18
N ALA A 156 -17.17 27.10 20.23
CA ALA A 156 -17.84 28.40 20.07
C ALA A 156 -16.94 29.44 19.38
N LEU A 157 -15.65 29.49 19.74
CA LEU A 157 -14.66 30.38 19.11
C LEU A 157 -14.41 29.98 17.65
N LEU A 158 -14.28 28.69 17.35
CA LEU A 158 -14.14 28.17 15.98
C LEU A 158 -15.37 28.45 15.13
N THR A 159 -16.57 28.33 15.70
CA THR A 159 -17.82 28.66 14.99
C THR A 159 -17.89 30.16 14.68
N ALA A 160 -17.46 31.01 15.61
CA ALA A 160 -17.36 32.45 15.36
C ALA A 160 -16.32 32.76 14.28
N ALA A 161 -15.14 32.15 14.34
CA ALA A 161 -14.08 32.27 13.33
C ALA A 161 -14.51 31.76 11.95
N ALA A 162 -15.27 30.66 11.90
CA ALA A 162 -15.86 30.15 10.68
C ALA A 162 -16.86 31.14 10.09
N ALA A 163 -17.77 31.69 10.91
CA ALA A 163 -18.76 32.67 10.47
C ALA A 163 -18.12 33.93 9.90
N THR A 164 -17.02 34.40 10.48
CA THR A 164 -16.30 35.58 9.98
C THR A 164 -15.64 35.33 8.63
N LEU A 165 -15.07 34.14 8.42
CA LEU A 165 -14.50 33.75 7.12
C LEU A 165 -15.58 33.56 6.05
N VAL A 166 -16.73 32.98 6.42
CA VAL A 166 -17.87 32.79 5.49
C VAL A 166 -18.51 34.12 5.07
N HIS A 167 -18.55 35.11 5.95
CA HIS A 167 -19.18 36.41 5.71
C HIS A 167 -18.19 37.54 5.39
N GLU A 168 -16.90 37.22 5.21
CA GLU A 168 -15.84 38.19 4.90
C GLU A 168 -15.79 39.38 5.88
N LEU A 169 -15.94 39.08 7.18
CA LEU A 169 -15.95 40.09 8.23
C LEU A 169 -14.55 40.26 8.85
N ASP A 170 -14.18 41.50 9.13
CA ASP A 170 -12.96 41.80 9.90
C ASP A 170 -13.06 41.25 11.33
N VAL A 171 -12.04 40.48 11.73
CA VAL A 171 -11.99 39.85 13.03
C VAL A 171 -11.04 40.58 13.96
N SER A 172 -11.48 40.80 15.19
CA SER A 172 -10.62 41.32 16.25
C SER A 172 -9.40 40.41 16.44
N SER A 173 -8.21 41.01 16.52
CA SER A 173 -6.94 40.31 16.80
C SER A 173 -6.95 39.49 18.09
N THR A 174 -7.96 39.67 18.95
CA THR A 174 -8.16 38.89 20.18
C THR A 174 -8.63 37.45 19.94
N VAL A 175 -9.32 37.16 18.83
CA VAL A 175 -9.92 35.83 18.59
C VAL A 175 -8.86 34.73 18.44
N PRO A 176 -7.80 34.90 17.63
CA PRO A 176 -6.72 33.91 17.53
C PRO A 176 -6.01 33.64 18.87
N TRP A 177 -5.81 34.69 19.67
CA TRP A 177 -5.21 34.58 21.01
C TRP A 177 -6.07 33.77 21.98
N LEU A 178 -7.38 34.05 22.01
CA LEU A 178 -8.33 33.31 22.84
C LEU A 178 -8.40 31.85 22.40
N LEU A 179 -8.51 31.59 21.09
CA LEU A 179 -8.57 30.24 20.53
C LEU A 179 -7.31 29.44 20.90
N ALA A 180 -6.12 29.99 20.65
CA ALA A 180 -4.87 29.31 20.96
C ALA A 180 -4.68 29.05 22.47
N THR A 181 -5.13 30.00 23.31
CA THR A 181 -5.08 29.84 24.78
C THR A 181 -5.99 28.71 25.25
N VAL A 182 -7.25 28.73 24.82
CA VAL A 182 -8.24 27.70 25.16
C VAL A 182 -7.77 26.33 24.67
N SER A 183 -7.23 26.25 23.47
CA SER A 183 -6.74 25.00 22.90
C SER A 183 -5.52 24.43 23.64
N THR A 184 -4.57 25.28 24.02
CA THR A 184 -3.43 24.86 24.83
C THR A 184 -3.88 24.35 26.20
N VAL A 185 -4.85 25.04 26.83
CA VAL A 185 -5.43 24.62 28.12
C VAL A 185 -6.18 23.28 27.98
N LYS A 186 -6.96 23.10 26.90
CA LYS A 186 -7.64 21.84 26.57
C LYS A 186 -6.64 20.69 26.53
N TRP A 187 -5.57 20.80 25.74
CA TRP A 187 -4.55 19.75 25.61
C TRP A 187 -3.83 19.48 26.93
N ALA A 188 -3.54 20.51 27.72
CA ALA A 188 -2.97 20.34 29.06
C ALA A 188 -3.93 19.57 29.99
N MET A 189 -5.23 19.88 29.96
CA MET A 189 -6.26 19.16 30.73
C MET A 189 -6.43 17.72 30.26
N PHE A 190 -6.43 17.48 28.95
CA PHE A 190 -6.49 16.14 28.36
C PHE A 190 -5.28 15.30 28.81
N LEU A 191 -4.07 15.83 28.69
CA LEU A 191 -2.84 15.18 29.12
C LEU A 191 -2.86 14.91 30.64
N ALA A 192 -3.25 15.89 31.45
CA ALA A 192 -3.39 15.73 32.89
C ALA A 192 -4.39 14.62 33.24
N LEU A 193 -5.50 14.51 32.50
CA LEU A 193 -6.50 13.47 32.70
C LEU A 193 -5.93 12.08 32.39
N VAL A 194 -5.26 11.93 31.24
CA VAL A 194 -4.59 10.68 30.84
C VAL A 194 -3.54 10.27 31.88
N VAL A 195 -2.65 11.18 32.27
CA VAL A 195 -1.61 10.93 33.28
C VAL A 195 -2.24 10.55 34.63
N SER A 196 -3.30 11.23 35.06
CA SER A 196 -4.01 10.91 36.31
C SER A 196 -4.63 9.50 36.31
N LEU A 197 -5.03 9.00 35.13
CA LEU A 197 -5.52 7.64 34.97
C LEU A 197 -4.35 6.63 35.02
N LEU A 198 -3.26 6.91 34.31
CA LEU A 198 -2.09 6.03 34.24
C LEU A 198 -1.37 5.87 35.60
N ILE A 199 -1.33 6.92 36.43
CA ILE A 199 -0.74 6.89 37.78
C ILE A 199 -1.66 6.15 38.78
N ASP A 200 -2.98 6.11 38.55
CA ASP A 200 -3.92 5.46 39.46
C ASP A 200 -3.74 3.94 39.49
N PHE A 201 -3.26 3.43 40.62
CA PHE A 201 -2.95 2.01 40.81
C PHE A 201 -4.16 1.09 40.55
N SER A 202 -5.37 1.51 40.91
CA SER A 202 -6.60 0.71 40.76
C SER A 202 -7.02 0.57 39.30
N PHE A 203 -6.91 1.66 38.53
CA PHE A 203 -7.13 1.65 37.09
C PHE A 203 -6.00 0.88 36.39
N ARG A 204 -4.74 1.25 36.63
CA ARG A 204 -3.56 0.65 36.00
C ARG A 204 -3.50 -0.86 36.21
N ARG A 205 -3.74 -1.37 37.42
CA ARG A 205 -3.74 -2.82 37.69
C ARG A 205 -4.81 -3.55 36.89
N ARG A 206 -6.02 -2.98 36.80
CA ARG A 206 -7.13 -3.55 36.02
C ARG A 206 -6.86 -3.49 34.53
N ALA A 207 -6.40 -2.33 34.03
CA ALA A 207 -6.07 -2.09 32.64
C ALA A 207 -4.95 -3.03 32.18
N LEU A 208 -3.83 -3.12 32.90
CA LEU A 208 -2.72 -4.02 32.56
C LEU A 208 -3.12 -5.49 32.62
N ALA A 209 -3.94 -5.89 33.60
CA ALA A 209 -4.44 -7.26 33.66
C ALA A 209 -5.36 -7.58 32.47
N ALA A 210 -6.24 -6.66 32.08
CA ALA A 210 -7.09 -6.81 30.90
C ALA A 210 -6.25 -6.83 29.61
N LEU A 211 -5.32 -5.90 29.44
CA LEU A 211 -4.43 -5.79 28.29
C LEU A 211 -3.59 -7.06 28.10
N ARG A 212 -3.01 -7.60 29.17
CA ARG A 212 -2.26 -8.88 29.12
C ARG A 212 -3.15 -10.06 28.69
N ARG A 213 -4.41 -10.08 29.12
CA ARG A 213 -5.37 -11.16 28.76
C ARG A 213 -5.82 -11.03 27.30
N ILE A 214 -6.13 -9.81 26.87
CA ILE A 214 -6.48 -9.49 25.49
C ILE A 214 -5.30 -9.76 24.57
N GLY A 215 -4.08 -9.34 24.92
CA GLY A 215 -2.86 -9.60 24.14
C GLY A 215 -2.59 -11.10 23.95
N ARG A 216 -2.79 -11.91 24.98
CA ARG A 216 -2.71 -13.39 24.86
C ARG A 216 -3.80 -13.97 23.95
N ALA A 217 -4.99 -13.38 23.94
CA ALA A 217 -6.08 -13.80 23.05
C ALA A 217 -5.86 -13.34 21.60
N ILE A 218 -5.34 -12.12 21.39
CA ILE A 218 -4.89 -11.59 20.10
C ILE A 218 -3.82 -12.50 19.50
N TRP A 219 -2.86 -12.96 20.31
CA TRP A 219 -1.82 -13.90 19.84
C TRP A 219 -2.39 -15.23 19.32
N LEU A 220 -3.48 -15.72 19.93
CA LEU A 220 -4.20 -16.90 19.45
C LEU A 220 -4.83 -16.65 18.07
N HIS A 221 -5.32 -15.42 17.83
CA HIS A 221 -5.97 -14.98 16.59
C HIS A 221 -5.05 -14.21 15.65
N ARG A 222 -3.73 -14.29 15.83
CA ARG A 222 -2.73 -13.45 15.13
C ARG A 222 -2.92 -13.36 13.61
N LEU A 223 -3.30 -14.46 12.95
CA LEU A 223 -3.60 -14.48 11.51
C LEU A 223 -4.74 -13.52 11.13
N SER A 224 -5.85 -13.57 11.87
CA SER A 224 -7.01 -12.71 11.64
C SER A 224 -6.72 -11.26 12.06
N VAL A 225 -5.83 -11.06 13.04
CA VAL A 225 -5.39 -9.72 13.45
C VAL A 225 -4.49 -9.07 12.41
N VAL A 226 -3.58 -9.82 11.78
CA VAL A 226 -2.74 -9.32 10.67
C VAL A 226 -3.63 -8.79 9.54
N LEU A 227 -4.67 -9.54 9.16
CA LEU A 227 -5.65 -9.08 8.16
C LEU A 227 -6.29 -7.74 8.57
N VAL A 228 -6.79 -7.63 9.80
CA VAL A 228 -7.40 -6.38 10.27
C VAL A 228 -6.41 -5.23 10.31
N VAL A 229 -5.17 -5.45 10.78
CA VAL A 229 -4.13 -4.42 10.82
C VAL A 229 -3.80 -3.93 9.42
N LEU A 230 -3.66 -4.84 8.45
CA LEU A 230 -3.42 -4.50 7.06
C LEU A 230 -4.60 -3.69 6.47
N LEU A 231 -5.84 -4.11 6.73
CA LEU A 231 -7.02 -3.35 6.31
C LEU A 231 -7.05 -1.95 6.93
N VAL A 232 -6.79 -1.83 8.23
CA VAL A 232 -6.71 -0.52 8.92
C VAL A 232 -5.62 0.35 8.31
N ALA A 233 -4.43 -0.21 8.03
CA ALA A 233 -3.33 0.53 7.44
C ALA A 233 -3.70 1.07 6.04
N LEU A 234 -4.31 0.24 5.20
CA LEU A 234 -4.67 0.60 3.83
C LEU A 234 -5.93 1.49 3.74
N THR A 235 -6.87 1.39 4.69
CA THR A 235 -8.16 2.09 4.61
C THR A 235 -8.30 3.27 5.57
N CYS A 236 -7.68 3.25 6.74
CA CYS A 236 -8.00 4.19 7.82
C CYS A 236 -6.89 5.19 8.14
N ILE A 237 -5.63 4.97 7.71
CA ILE A 237 -4.53 5.88 8.00
C ILE A 237 -4.51 6.98 6.93
N PRO A 238 -4.92 8.22 7.23
CA PRO A 238 -4.82 9.33 6.28
C PRO A 238 -3.35 9.69 6.13
N SER A 239 -2.70 9.16 5.10
CA SER A 239 -1.37 9.59 4.67
C SER A 239 -1.35 9.73 3.16
N ASP A 240 -0.52 10.66 2.71
CA ASP A 240 -0.33 10.92 1.30
C ASP A 240 0.35 9.74 0.60
N GLY A 241 0.29 9.77 -0.73
CA GLY A 241 0.97 8.82 -1.58
C GLY A 241 0.26 7.49 -1.71
N VAL A 242 0.98 6.39 -1.44
CA VAL A 242 0.51 5.02 -1.73
C VAL A 242 -0.70 4.63 -0.89
N LEU A 243 -0.84 5.17 0.33
CA LEU A 243 -1.97 4.85 1.22
C LEU A 243 -3.28 5.53 0.80
N ASP A 244 -3.27 6.44 -0.17
CA ASP A 244 -4.48 7.04 -0.74
C ASP A 244 -5.04 6.27 -1.95
N GLN A 245 -4.30 5.27 -2.46
CA GLN A 245 -4.72 4.49 -3.62
C GLN A 245 -6.02 3.71 -3.40
N LEU A 246 -6.16 3.03 -2.25
CA LEU A 246 -7.36 2.27 -1.94
C LEU A 246 -8.58 3.18 -1.70
N PRO A 247 -8.47 4.29 -0.94
CA PRO A 247 -9.52 5.29 -0.88
C PRO A 247 -9.94 5.82 -2.26
N ASP A 248 -8.98 6.09 -3.15
CA ASP A 248 -9.28 6.60 -4.49
C ASP A 248 -10.02 5.57 -5.37
N LEU A 249 -9.66 4.28 -5.27
CA LEU A 249 -10.42 3.19 -5.92
C LEU A 249 -11.88 3.13 -5.43
N GLN A 250 -12.14 3.45 -4.15
CA GLN A 250 -13.49 3.51 -3.62
C GLN A 250 -14.26 4.76 -4.09
N ARG A 251 -13.56 5.86 -4.43
CA ARG A 251 -14.18 7.06 -4.99
C ARG A 251 -14.77 6.82 -6.38
N GLN A 252 -14.19 5.92 -7.18
CA GLN A 252 -14.76 5.51 -8.48
C GLN A 252 -16.17 4.92 -8.36
N TRP A 253 -16.55 4.38 -7.19
CA TRP A 253 -17.93 3.92 -6.97
C TRP A 253 -18.95 5.06 -6.97
N ALA A 254 -18.48 6.28 -6.69
CA ALA A 254 -19.29 7.49 -6.78
C ALA A 254 -19.49 7.98 -8.23
N ASP A 255 -18.90 7.33 -9.23
CA ASP A 255 -19.20 7.60 -10.65
C ASP A 255 -20.47 6.85 -11.10
N GLY A 256 -20.96 5.91 -10.29
CA GLY A 256 -22.16 5.11 -10.56
C GLY A 256 -21.98 3.99 -11.59
N THR A 257 -20.80 3.88 -12.22
CA THR A 257 -20.50 2.90 -13.28
C THR A 257 -20.04 1.54 -12.74
N GLN A 258 -19.44 1.49 -11.55
CA GLN A 258 -18.81 0.29 -10.97
C GLN A 258 -19.56 -0.31 -9.75
N LEU A 259 -20.90 -0.22 -9.72
CA LEU A 259 -21.70 -0.74 -8.60
C LEU A 259 -21.50 -2.25 -8.35
N GLY A 260 -21.16 -3.02 -9.40
CA GLY A 260 -20.84 -4.45 -9.29
C GLY A 260 -19.61 -4.72 -8.42
N HIS A 261 -18.54 -3.93 -8.58
CA HIS A 261 -17.32 -4.05 -7.77
C HIS A 261 -17.58 -3.65 -6.32
N ALA A 262 -18.38 -2.61 -6.08
CA ALA A 262 -18.80 -2.23 -4.73
C ALA A 262 -19.59 -3.38 -4.05
N ALA A 263 -20.54 -4.01 -4.76
CA ALA A 263 -21.28 -5.16 -4.25
C ALA A 263 -20.35 -6.36 -3.97
N ALA A 264 -19.40 -6.65 -4.87
CA ALA A 264 -18.41 -7.70 -4.67
C ALA A 264 -17.53 -7.44 -3.44
N ALA A 265 -17.11 -6.19 -3.20
CA ALA A 265 -16.34 -5.81 -2.01
C ALA A 265 -17.13 -6.01 -0.72
N ILE A 266 -18.44 -5.70 -0.72
CA ILE A 266 -19.34 -5.99 0.41
C ILE A 266 -19.41 -7.49 0.66
N VAL A 267 -19.63 -8.30 -0.39
CA VAL A 267 -19.70 -9.77 -0.27
C VAL A 267 -18.38 -10.35 0.25
N ALA A 268 -17.24 -9.91 -0.28
CA ALA A 268 -15.91 -10.34 0.16
C ALA A 268 -15.68 -9.98 1.64
N THR A 269 -16.10 -8.80 2.08
CA THR A 269 -15.99 -8.34 3.47
C THR A 269 -16.87 -9.18 4.41
N LEU A 270 -18.12 -9.46 4.02
CA LEU A 270 -19.03 -10.30 4.79
C LEU A 270 -18.50 -11.74 4.90
N LEU A 271 -17.92 -12.27 3.82
CA LEU A 271 -17.26 -13.56 3.82
C LEU A 271 -16.03 -13.58 4.76
N ALA A 272 -15.18 -12.55 4.69
CA ALA A 272 -14.03 -12.40 5.58
C ALA A 272 -14.44 -12.35 7.05
N SER A 273 -15.50 -11.59 7.37
CA SER A 273 -16.08 -11.53 8.71
C SER A 273 -16.63 -12.88 9.17
N LEU A 274 -17.34 -13.61 8.30
CA LEU A 274 -17.87 -14.95 8.60
C LEU A 274 -16.75 -15.97 8.84
N VAL A 275 -15.70 -15.95 8.03
CA VAL A 275 -14.51 -16.79 8.21
C VAL A 275 -13.80 -16.46 9.53
N ALA A 276 -13.57 -15.18 9.82
CA ALA A 276 -12.96 -14.75 11.07
C ALA A 276 -13.80 -15.17 12.29
N PHE A 277 -15.13 -15.07 12.20
CA PHE A 277 -16.06 -15.49 13.24
C PHE A 277 -15.97 -17.01 13.49
N THR A 278 -16.12 -17.81 12.43
CA THR A 278 -16.06 -19.29 12.51
C THR A 278 -14.71 -19.76 13.04
N PHE A 279 -13.60 -19.26 12.49
CA PHE A 279 -12.26 -19.65 12.92
C PHE A 279 -11.98 -19.16 14.35
N GLY A 280 -12.51 -17.99 14.71
CA GLY A 280 -12.50 -17.47 16.06
C GLY A 280 -13.11 -18.44 17.07
N ARG A 281 -14.26 -19.05 16.73
CA ARG A 281 -14.91 -20.10 17.54
C ARG A 281 -14.10 -21.37 17.62
N MET A 282 -13.59 -21.84 16.49
CA MET A 282 -12.80 -23.07 16.44
C MET A 282 -11.53 -22.97 17.29
N ARG A 283 -10.81 -21.85 17.23
CA ARG A 283 -9.61 -21.62 18.07
C ARG A 283 -9.91 -21.54 19.57
N ALA A 284 -11.12 -21.09 19.94
CA ALA A 284 -11.56 -21.10 21.33
C ALA A 284 -11.87 -22.51 21.87
N ARG A 285 -11.98 -23.54 21.00
CA ARG A 285 -12.23 -24.94 21.41
C ARG A 285 -11.03 -25.62 22.03
N ALA A 286 -9.83 -25.42 21.50
CA ALA A 286 -8.61 -26.05 22.01
C ALA A 286 -8.46 -25.91 23.55
N PRO A 287 -8.59 -24.71 24.17
CA PRO A 287 -8.54 -24.61 25.62
C PRO A 287 -9.74 -25.27 26.33
N VAL A 288 -10.91 -25.33 25.70
CA VAL A 288 -12.11 -26.03 26.24
C VAL A 288 -11.93 -27.54 26.23
N GLN A 289 -11.31 -28.10 25.20
CA GLN A 289 -10.99 -29.54 25.11
C GLN A 289 -10.01 -29.95 26.22
N VAL A 290 -8.96 -29.16 26.43
CA VAL A 290 -7.99 -29.40 27.53
C VAL A 290 -8.67 -29.36 28.91
N LEU A 291 -9.57 -28.40 29.14
CA LEU A 291 -10.37 -28.33 30.38
C LEU A 291 -11.20 -29.59 30.58
N ARG A 292 -11.90 -30.03 29.54
CA ARG A 292 -12.76 -31.21 29.59
C ARG A 292 -12.00 -32.49 29.90
N GLU A 293 -10.86 -32.70 29.24
CA GLU A 293 -10.00 -33.86 29.51
C GLU A 293 -9.48 -33.87 30.95
N SER A 294 -9.19 -32.69 31.51
CA SER A 294 -8.80 -32.56 32.92
C SER A 294 -9.93 -32.92 33.90
N GLU A 295 -11.20 -32.79 33.50
CA GLU A 295 -12.36 -33.08 34.35
C GLU A 295 -12.81 -34.54 34.29
N LEU A 296 -12.51 -35.22 33.18
CA LEU A 296 -12.76 -36.65 32.99
C LEU A 296 -11.66 -37.52 33.62
N ASN A 297 -10.39 -37.08 33.59
CA ASN A 297 -9.24 -37.80 34.17
C ASN A 297 -8.90 -37.34 35.59
N LEU A 298 -9.67 -37.77 36.60
CA LEU A 298 -9.44 -37.43 38.02
C LEU A 298 -8.21 -38.11 38.68
N ARG A 299 -7.43 -38.94 37.96
CA ARG A 299 -6.31 -39.74 38.53
C ARG A 299 -4.95 -39.57 37.82
N GLY A 300 -4.59 -38.34 37.47
CA GLY A 300 -3.18 -37.91 37.60
C GLY A 300 -2.17 -38.33 36.52
N VAL A 301 -2.57 -38.67 35.29
CA VAL A 301 -1.62 -38.73 34.17
C VAL A 301 -2.22 -37.97 32.99
N TYR A 302 -1.63 -36.81 32.65
CA TYR A 302 -1.92 -36.10 31.39
C TYR A 302 -1.25 -36.83 30.23
N ALA A 303 -1.61 -38.09 30.01
CA ALA A 303 -1.29 -38.73 28.74
C ALA A 303 -2.29 -38.13 27.75
N TYR A 304 -1.78 -37.50 26.71
CA TYR A 304 -2.52 -37.25 25.48
C TYR A 304 -2.30 -38.48 24.56
N PRO A 305 -2.96 -39.63 24.75
CA PRO A 305 -3.00 -40.59 23.67
C PRO A 305 -3.95 -40.01 22.62
N ARG A 306 -3.43 -39.80 21.41
CA ARG A 306 -4.26 -39.51 20.24
C ARG A 306 -5.48 -40.41 20.26
N PRO A 307 -6.71 -39.89 20.14
CA PRO A 307 -7.88 -40.75 20.07
C PRO A 307 -7.69 -41.63 18.83
N TYR A 308 -7.77 -42.96 19.01
CA TYR A 308 -7.73 -43.96 17.94
C TYR A 308 -6.37 -44.40 17.34
N SER A 309 -5.25 -44.34 18.07
CA SER A 309 -4.18 -45.31 17.74
C SER A 309 -4.61 -46.71 18.22
N ARG A 310 -5.21 -47.51 17.33
CA ARG A 310 -5.35 -48.98 17.51
C ARG A 310 -3.95 -49.54 17.82
N GLY A 311 -3.60 -49.69 19.09
CA GLY A 311 -2.27 -50.19 19.43
C GLY A 311 -1.69 -49.78 20.77
N VAL A 312 -2.24 -48.82 21.49
CA VAL A 312 -1.96 -48.75 22.94
C VAL A 312 -2.78 -49.86 23.59
N ARG A 313 -2.30 -51.10 23.48
CA ARG A 313 -2.66 -52.13 24.45
C ARG A 313 -2.21 -51.55 25.78
N SER A 314 -3.14 -51.11 26.60
CA SER A 314 -2.90 -51.03 28.04
C SER A 314 -2.53 -52.46 28.45
N ARG A 315 -1.23 -52.77 28.44
CA ARG A 315 -0.72 -53.98 29.06
C ARG A 315 -1.22 -53.90 30.50
N GLY A 316 -2.08 -54.86 30.86
CA GLY A 316 -3.07 -54.70 31.92
C GLY A 316 -2.53 -54.07 33.20
N LEU A 317 -3.00 -52.86 33.48
CA LEU A 317 -2.96 -52.30 34.83
C LEU A 317 -4.06 -52.99 35.64
N ARG A 318 -3.78 -54.20 36.13
CA ARG A 318 -4.47 -54.70 37.32
C ARG A 318 -3.99 -53.84 38.48
N ALA A 319 -4.91 -53.07 39.06
CA ALA A 319 -4.67 -52.45 40.36
C ALA A 319 -4.40 -53.55 41.40
N PRO A 320 -3.29 -53.51 42.16
CA PRO A 320 -3.27 -54.23 43.42
C PRO A 320 -4.24 -53.51 44.35
N TYR A 321 -5.28 -54.23 44.78
CA TYR A 321 -5.98 -53.87 45.99
C TYR A 321 -4.96 -53.93 47.12
N ASP A 322 -4.58 -52.78 47.68
CA ASP A 322 -4.26 -52.72 49.10
C ASP A 322 -4.64 -51.36 49.69
N VAL A 323 -5.14 -51.45 50.91
CA VAL A 323 -5.81 -50.43 51.71
C VAL A 323 -4.82 -49.94 52.76
N ARG A 324 -4.77 -48.60 52.91
CA ARG A 324 -4.11 -47.79 53.95
C ARG A 324 -2.63 -47.47 53.76
N GLY A 325 -2.35 -46.18 53.93
CA GLY A 325 -1.04 -45.67 54.33
C GLY A 325 -0.25 -45.03 53.20
N GLU A 326 -0.02 -43.73 53.34
CA GLU A 326 1.00 -42.92 52.64
C GLU A 326 0.81 -42.64 51.14
N HIS A 327 0.71 -41.35 50.82
CA HIS A 327 0.75 -40.80 49.47
C HIS A 327 2.14 -40.98 48.83
N GLN A 328 2.51 -42.20 48.43
CA GLN A 328 3.54 -42.39 47.42
C GLN A 328 2.89 -42.25 46.03
N ARG A 329 3.06 -41.06 45.45
CA ARG A 329 2.90 -40.87 44.00
C ARG A 329 4.04 -41.64 43.33
N GLN A 330 3.76 -42.85 42.83
CA GLN A 330 4.64 -43.51 41.88
C GLN A 330 4.47 -42.81 40.51
N ASP A 331 5.48 -42.03 40.14
CA ASP A 331 5.63 -41.48 38.79
C ASP A 331 5.93 -42.64 37.83
N TYR A 332 4.94 -43.00 37.00
CA TYR A 332 5.13 -43.99 35.95
C TYR A 332 5.76 -43.32 34.73
N ASP A 333 7.07 -43.49 34.58
CA ASP A 333 7.90 -43.00 33.47
C ASP A 333 7.66 -43.88 32.22
N VAL A 334 6.54 -43.69 31.51
CA VAL A 334 6.21 -44.47 30.29
C VAL A 334 6.73 -43.76 29.04
N PRO A 335 7.68 -44.34 28.28
CA PRO A 335 8.10 -43.77 27.00
C PRO A 335 6.93 -43.84 26.00
N ALA A 336 6.52 -42.67 25.48
CA ALA A 336 5.48 -42.58 24.46
C ALA A 336 6.09 -42.85 23.07
N VAL A 337 5.66 -43.92 22.41
CA VAL A 337 6.07 -44.23 21.02
C VAL A 337 5.11 -43.54 20.05
N PHE A 338 5.65 -42.65 19.22
CA PHE A 338 4.89 -41.95 18.18
C PHE A 338 4.48 -42.91 17.06
N ARG A 339 3.20 -42.94 16.69
CA ARG A 339 2.70 -43.63 15.49
C ARG A 339 2.01 -42.62 14.59
N ILE A 340 2.39 -42.62 13.31
CA ILE A 340 1.76 -41.82 12.27
C ILE A 340 0.29 -42.27 12.16
N GLY A 341 -0.63 -41.35 12.42
CA GLY A 341 -2.06 -41.55 12.27
C GLY A 341 -2.59 -40.79 11.06
N TRP A 342 -3.86 -41.03 10.71
CA TRP A 342 -4.54 -40.33 9.62
C TRP A 342 -4.55 -38.78 9.79
N MET A 343 -4.38 -38.29 11.02
CA MET A 343 -4.29 -36.85 11.32
C MET A 343 -2.95 -36.22 10.90
N ASP A 344 -1.88 -37.01 10.83
CA ASP A 344 -0.58 -36.53 10.34
C ASP A 344 -0.57 -36.33 8.83
N LEU A 345 -1.59 -36.80 8.10
CA LEU A 345 -1.75 -36.58 6.67
C LEU A 345 -1.85 -35.09 6.31
N TRP A 346 -2.26 -34.22 7.25
CA TRP A 346 -2.20 -32.76 7.06
C TRP A 346 -0.78 -32.28 6.77
N TRP A 347 0.27 -32.91 7.31
CA TRP A 347 1.66 -32.59 6.96
C TRP A 347 2.05 -32.99 5.53
N GLY A 348 1.23 -33.82 4.87
CA GLY A 348 1.30 -34.08 3.44
C GLY A 348 0.58 -33.03 2.57
N ALA A 349 -0.18 -32.10 3.16
CA ALA A 349 -0.89 -31.07 2.39
C ALA A 349 0.03 -30.22 1.49
N PRO A 350 1.25 -29.84 1.90
CA PRO A 350 2.20 -29.16 1.00
C PRO A 350 2.56 -30.01 -0.23
N ILE A 351 2.72 -31.33 -0.07
CA ILE A 351 3.01 -32.26 -1.18
C ILE A 351 1.81 -32.37 -2.11
N VAL A 352 0.60 -32.48 -1.56
CA VAL A 352 -0.64 -32.54 -2.36
C VAL A 352 -0.85 -31.23 -3.12
N GLY A 353 -0.65 -30.08 -2.48
CA GLY A 353 -0.72 -28.76 -3.11
C GLY A 353 0.30 -28.63 -4.24
N LEU A 354 1.52 -29.12 -4.04
CA LEU A 354 2.54 -29.17 -5.07
C LEU A 354 2.13 -30.00 -6.28
N VAL A 355 1.71 -31.26 -6.06
CA VAL A 355 1.26 -32.15 -7.14
C VAL A 355 0.12 -31.50 -7.92
N PHE A 356 -0.76 -30.78 -7.22
CA PHE A 356 -1.86 -30.06 -7.84
C PHE A 356 -1.38 -28.87 -8.70
N PHE A 357 -0.46 -28.04 -8.20
CA PHE A 357 0.14 -26.95 -8.99
C PHE A 357 0.95 -27.47 -10.18
N ALA A 358 1.72 -28.55 -9.99
CA ALA A 358 2.47 -29.23 -11.05
C ALA A 358 1.57 -29.88 -12.11
N ALA A 359 0.36 -30.33 -11.73
CA ALA A 359 -0.61 -30.84 -12.70
C ALA A 359 -1.15 -29.75 -13.63
N VAL A 360 -1.12 -28.48 -13.20
CA VAL A 360 -1.56 -27.33 -14.00
C VAL A 360 -0.40 -26.69 -14.78
N GLY A 361 0.78 -26.51 -14.16
CA GLY A 361 1.96 -25.95 -14.82
C GLY A 361 2.83 -26.96 -15.57
N GLY A 362 2.60 -28.26 -15.42
CA GLY A 362 3.50 -29.29 -15.94
C GLY A 362 4.77 -29.48 -15.08
N TRP A 363 5.47 -30.61 -15.28
CA TRP A 363 6.65 -30.95 -14.47
C TRP A 363 7.85 -30.00 -14.70
N ASN A 364 7.91 -29.35 -15.86
CA ASN A 364 8.96 -28.36 -16.17
C ASN A 364 8.82 -27.06 -15.36
N ALA A 365 7.66 -26.84 -14.73
CA ALA A 365 7.41 -25.68 -13.90
C ALA A 365 7.97 -25.79 -12.47
N ILE A 366 8.44 -26.97 -12.06
CA ILE A 366 9.03 -27.21 -10.74
C ILE A 366 10.52 -26.86 -10.76
N ARG A 367 10.91 -25.82 -10.02
CA ARG A 367 12.32 -25.47 -9.81
C ARG A 367 12.90 -26.19 -8.59
N TRP A 368 14.22 -26.28 -8.50
CA TRP A 368 14.90 -26.98 -7.40
C TRP A 368 14.59 -26.35 -6.01
N SER A 369 14.28 -25.06 -5.95
CA SER A 369 13.83 -24.33 -4.75
C SER A 369 12.59 -24.96 -4.12
N THR A 370 11.77 -25.65 -4.92
CA THR A 370 10.68 -26.50 -4.46
C THR A 370 11.11 -27.57 -3.47
N LEU A 371 12.27 -28.19 -3.71
CA LEU A 371 12.79 -29.25 -2.83
C LEU A 371 13.07 -28.71 -1.43
N VAL A 372 13.50 -27.46 -1.32
CA VAL A 372 13.74 -26.77 -0.04
C VAL A 372 12.43 -26.58 0.73
N PHE A 373 11.37 -26.14 0.05
CA PHE A 373 10.04 -26.01 0.64
C PHE A 373 9.49 -27.35 1.14
N LEU A 374 9.62 -28.42 0.34
CA LEU A 374 9.17 -29.77 0.70
C LEU A 374 10.03 -30.45 1.78
N ALA A 375 11.32 -30.09 1.88
CA ALA A 375 12.21 -30.62 2.90
C ALA A 375 11.76 -30.26 4.32
N ILE A 376 11.10 -29.11 4.52
CA ILE A 376 10.63 -28.63 5.82
C ILE A 376 9.61 -29.61 6.47
N PRO A 377 8.45 -29.91 5.86
CA PRO A 377 7.50 -30.86 6.44
C PRO A 377 8.08 -32.27 6.57
N VAL A 378 8.91 -32.70 5.61
CA VAL A 378 9.58 -34.02 5.66
C VAL A 378 10.53 -34.09 6.87
N ALA A 379 11.38 -33.07 7.08
CA ALA A 379 12.30 -33.00 8.21
C ALA A 379 11.55 -32.96 9.55
N VAL A 380 10.43 -32.23 9.64
CA VAL A 380 9.58 -32.19 10.84
C VAL A 380 9.01 -33.57 11.15
N VAL A 381 8.53 -34.31 10.16
CA VAL A 381 8.01 -35.68 10.33
C VAL A 381 9.12 -36.64 10.73
N LEU A 382 10.26 -36.63 10.03
CA LEU A 382 11.41 -37.51 10.33
C LEU A 382 11.98 -37.25 11.74
N ALA A 383 12.17 -35.99 12.12
CA ALA A 383 12.62 -35.61 13.46
C ALA A 383 11.64 -36.04 14.57
N SER A 384 10.36 -36.22 14.22
CA SER A 384 9.31 -36.65 15.14
C SER A 384 9.22 -38.17 15.35
N LEU A 385 9.94 -38.97 14.54
CA LEU A 385 9.99 -40.43 14.69
C LEU A 385 10.87 -40.89 15.87
N PHE A 386 11.72 -40.01 16.41
CA PHE A 386 12.56 -40.30 17.56
C PHE A 386 11.74 -40.28 18.87
N SER A 387 11.98 -41.27 19.76
CA SER A 387 11.25 -41.42 21.02
C SER A 387 11.57 -40.31 22.03
N ILE A 388 10.55 -39.82 22.77
CA ILE A 388 10.69 -38.70 23.72
C ILE A 388 9.99 -39.02 25.04
N LYS A 389 10.57 -38.57 26.15
CA LYS A 389 9.92 -38.58 27.47
C LYS A 389 8.86 -37.47 27.54
N ALA A 390 7.61 -37.84 27.85
CA ALA A 390 6.53 -36.87 28.02
C ALA A 390 6.74 -36.09 29.35
N PRO A 391 6.59 -34.76 29.38
CA PRO A 391 6.71 -33.98 30.61
C PRO A 391 5.49 -34.19 31.54
N ASP A 392 5.73 -34.20 32.86
CA ASP A 392 4.76 -34.61 33.90
C ASP A 392 3.48 -33.78 34.02
N ARG A 393 3.45 -32.53 33.52
CA ARG A 393 2.24 -31.66 33.58
C ARG A 393 2.10 -30.73 32.40
N TRP A 394 0.91 -30.72 31.81
CA TRP A 394 0.51 -29.75 30.78
C TRP A 394 -0.65 -28.86 31.28
N TYR A 395 -0.31 -27.59 31.53
CA TYR A 395 -1.17 -26.43 31.87
C TYR A 395 -2.08 -26.49 33.13
N PRO A 396 -2.12 -25.42 33.96
CA PRO A 396 -3.08 -25.31 35.06
C PRO A 396 -4.53 -25.06 34.58
N ARG A 397 -5.52 -25.73 35.20
CA ARG A 397 -6.97 -25.63 34.87
C ARG A 397 -7.49 -24.19 34.81
N GLU A 398 -7.26 -23.38 35.85
CA GLU A 398 -7.74 -21.99 35.92
C GLU A 398 -7.23 -21.12 34.76
N THR A 399 -6.03 -21.41 34.25
CA THR A 399 -5.45 -20.66 33.13
C THR A 399 -6.16 -20.94 31.81
N GLN A 400 -6.71 -22.15 31.64
CA GLN A 400 -7.40 -22.54 30.41
C GLN A 400 -8.84 -22.01 30.35
N GLU A 401 -9.57 -21.97 31.47
CA GLU A 401 -10.92 -21.38 31.51
C GLU A 401 -10.86 -19.88 31.20
N LEU A 402 -9.88 -19.18 31.77
CA LEU A 402 -9.63 -17.78 31.45
C LEU A 402 -9.24 -17.60 29.97
N ARG A 403 -8.38 -18.47 29.44
CA ARG A 403 -7.94 -18.42 28.04
C ARG A 403 -9.12 -18.61 27.08
N ALA A 404 -10.00 -19.58 27.34
CA ALA A 404 -11.19 -19.86 26.53
C ALA A 404 -12.15 -18.66 26.49
N ARG A 405 -12.45 -18.06 27.66
CA ARG A 405 -13.32 -16.88 27.78
C ARG A 405 -12.86 -15.71 26.91
N TYR A 406 -11.59 -15.33 27.02
CA TYR A 406 -11.03 -14.21 26.27
C TYR A 406 -10.78 -14.56 24.79
N ALA A 407 -10.38 -15.79 24.48
CA ALA A 407 -10.23 -16.26 23.11
C ALA A 407 -11.53 -16.14 22.32
N TRP A 408 -12.65 -16.61 22.91
CA TRP A 408 -13.96 -16.52 22.27
C TRP A 408 -14.37 -15.06 22.04
N LEU A 409 -14.40 -14.23 23.10
CA LEU A 409 -14.82 -12.83 22.96
C LEU A 409 -13.96 -12.05 21.96
N THR A 410 -12.65 -12.28 21.95
CA THR A 410 -11.72 -11.61 21.02
C THR A 410 -11.95 -12.06 19.58
N GLY A 411 -12.25 -13.34 19.34
CA GLY A 411 -12.58 -13.83 18.00
C GLY A 411 -13.86 -13.19 17.44
N ASP A 412 -14.91 -13.10 18.26
CA ASP A 412 -16.14 -12.40 17.88
C ASP A 412 -15.86 -10.91 17.61
N LEU A 413 -15.01 -10.25 18.41
CA LEU A 413 -14.63 -8.85 18.25
C LEU A 413 -13.88 -8.58 16.93
N ILE A 414 -12.91 -9.43 16.59
CA ILE A 414 -12.13 -9.32 15.35
C ILE A 414 -13.05 -9.44 14.13
N ALA A 415 -14.00 -10.39 14.14
CA ALA A 415 -14.93 -10.57 13.03
C ALA A 415 -15.80 -9.32 12.78
N VAL A 416 -16.27 -8.67 13.84
CA VAL A 416 -17.05 -7.42 13.73
C VAL A 416 -16.17 -6.24 13.34
N LEU A 417 -14.93 -6.20 13.84
CA LEU A 417 -13.97 -5.14 13.51
C LEU A 417 -13.64 -5.10 12.01
N ILE A 418 -13.59 -6.23 11.31
CA ILE A 418 -13.42 -6.27 9.85
C ILE A 418 -14.50 -5.42 9.15
N VAL A 419 -15.76 -5.58 9.54
CA VAL A 419 -16.89 -4.82 8.96
C VAL A 419 -16.80 -3.34 9.34
N GLY A 420 -16.48 -3.04 10.60
CA GLY A 420 -16.33 -1.66 11.06
C GLY A 420 -15.21 -0.90 10.34
N VAL A 421 -14.06 -1.54 10.10
CA VAL A 421 -12.91 -0.95 9.40
C VAL A 421 -13.22 -0.65 7.94
N VAL A 422 -13.95 -1.53 7.24
CA VAL A 422 -14.40 -1.24 5.87
C VAL A 422 -15.36 -0.04 5.83
N GLY A 423 -16.25 0.07 6.83
CA GLY A 423 -17.09 1.26 7.01
C GLY A 423 -16.27 2.55 7.23
N LEU A 424 -15.20 2.49 8.03
CA LEU A 424 -14.27 3.61 8.22
C LEU A 424 -13.55 3.98 6.92
N GLY A 425 -13.16 2.99 6.11
CA GLY A 425 -12.57 3.20 4.80
C GLY A 425 -13.48 4.02 3.89
N LEU A 426 -14.76 3.67 3.79
CA LEU A 426 -15.75 4.45 3.03
C LEU A 426 -15.90 5.89 3.53
N VAL A 427 -15.89 6.09 4.85
CA VAL A 427 -15.91 7.44 5.44
C VAL A 427 -14.68 8.24 5.01
N ARG A 428 -13.49 7.66 5.08
CA ARG A 428 -12.24 8.31 4.62
C ARG A 428 -12.31 8.69 3.14
N SER A 429 -12.73 7.75 2.29
CA SER A 429 -12.72 7.93 0.84
C SER A 429 -13.62 9.07 0.36
N LEU A 430 -14.74 9.32 1.06
CA LEU A 430 -15.81 10.19 0.58
C LEU A 430 -16.06 11.43 1.43
N ALA A 431 -15.51 11.53 2.65
CA ALA A 431 -15.67 12.73 3.48
C ALA A 431 -15.09 13.98 2.81
N GLY A 432 -13.87 13.87 2.26
CA GLY A 432 -13.21 14.96 1.51
C GLY A 432 -14.01 15.40 0.28
N PRO A 433 -14.33 14.49 -0.67
CA PRO A 433 -15.10 14.85 -1.87
C PRO A 433 -16.45 15.50 -1.57
N VAL A 434 -17.22 14.95 -0.61
CA VAL A 434 -18.52 15.51 -0.22
C VAL A 434 -18.35 16.89 0.43
N ALA A 435 -17.35 17.07 1.30
CA ALA A 435 -17.07 18.37 1.90
C ALA A 435 -16.60 19.41 0.87
N ALA A 436 -15.84 19.00 -0.14
CA ALA A 436 -15.39 19.84 -1.24
C ALA A 436 -16.59 20.28 -2.11
N GLN A 437 -17.49 19.37 -2.49
CA GLN A 437 -18.72 19.68 -3.25
C GLN A 437 -19.67 20.65 -2.52
N ILE A 438 -19.74 20.59 -1.18
CA ILE A 438 -20.59 21.49 -0.38
C ILE A 438 -19.99 22.91 -0.31
N ALA A 439 -18.65 23.00 -0.26
CA ALA A 439 -17.97 24.27 0.02
C ALA A 439 -17.52 25.01 -1.24
N LEU A 440 -17.12 24.29 -2.29
CA LEU A 440 -16.54 24.85 -3.52
C LEU A 440 -17.56 24.81 -4.66
N ALA A 441 -17.92 25.99 -5.18
CA ALA A 441 -18.83 26.11 -6.31
C ALA A 441 -18.26 25.58 -7.64
N ALA A 442 -16.93 25.42 -7.71
CA ALA A 442 -16.25 24.93 -8.91
C ALA A 442 -16.33 23.40 -9.09
N ILE A 443 -16.79 22.66 -8.07
CA ILE A 443 -16.92 21.21 -8.11
C ILE A 443 -18.40 20.86 -8.22
N GLU A 444 -18.80 20.18 -9.30
CA GLU A 444 -20.19 19.80 -9.48
C GLU A 444 -20.63 18.75 -8.43
N PRO A 445 -21.80 18.92 -7.80
CA PRO A 445 -22.30 17.95 -6.84
C PRO A 445 -22.71 16.66 -7.54
N THR A 446 -22.07 15.55 -7.17
CA THR A 446 -22.41 14.21 -7.70
C THR A 446 -23.35 13.51 -6.72
N PRO A 447 -24.59 13.13 -7.12
CA PRO A 447 -25.55 12.50 -6.21
C PRO A 447 -25.10 11.11 -5.71
N TRP A 448 -24.10 10.52 -6.36
CA TRP A 448 -23.58 9.18 -6.09
C TRP A 448 -22.45 9.13 -5.05
N SER A 449 -21.92 10.28 -4.61
CA SER A 449 -20.90 10.35 -3.54
C SER A 449 -21.48 10.20 -2.13
N VAL A 450 -22.70 10.70 -1.91
CA VAL A 450 -23.38 10.69 -0.60
C VAL A 450 -23.84 9.29 -0.17
N PRO A 451 -24.47 8.45 -1.01
CA PRO A 451 -24.93 7.12 -0.61
C PRO A 451 -23.82 6.21 -0.03
N PRO A 452 -22.64 6.07 -0.66
CA PRO A 452 -21.57 5.25 -0.09
C PRO A 452 -20.96 5.84 1.20
N LEU A 453 -20.94 7.18 1.36
CA LEU A 453 -20.55 7.82 2.62
C LEU A 453 -21.53 7.48 3.75
N VAL A 454 -22.84 7.59 3.48
CA VAL A 454 -23.90 7.24 4.42
C VAL A 454 -23.83 5.75 4.76
N LEU A 455 -23.60 4.88 3.77
CA LEU A 455 -23.42 3.45 4.00
C LEU A 455 -22.21 3.17 4.90
N GLY A 456 -21.08 3.85 4.68
CA GLY A 456 -19.90 3.78 5.54
C GLY A 456 -20.21 4.18 6.98
N GLY A 457 -20.86 5.34 7.17
CA GLY A 457 -21.28 5.84 8.48
C GLY A 457 -22.25 4.89 9.20
N LEU A 458 -23.29 4.39 8.50
CA LEU A 458 -24.21 3.39 9.05
C LEU A 458 -23.49 2.10 9.42
N THR A 459 -22.51 1.65 8.64
CA THR A 459 -21.71 0.46 8.92
C THR A 459 -20.86 0.64 10.19
N VAL A 460 -20.25 1.80 10.38
CA VAL A 460 -19.52 2.17 11.61
C VAL A 460 -20.46 2.13 12.82
N LEU A 461 -21.66 2.69 12.70
CA LEU A 461 -22.65 2.76 13.78
C LEU A 461 -23.26 1.39 14.13
N MET A 462 -23.56 0.58 13.11
CA MET A 462 -24.35 -0.65 13.27
C MET A 462 -23.50 -1.91 13.45
N SER A 463 -22.26 -1.95 12.95
CA SER A 463 -21.41 -3.15 13.07
C SER A 463 -21.23 -3.65 14.53
N PRO A 464 -21.07 -2.80 15.57
CA PRO A 464 -20.94 -3.29 16.94
C PRO A 464 -22.16 -4.06 17.45
N LEU A 465 -23.35 -3.81 16.90
CA LEU A 465 -24.57 -4.52 17.25
C LEU A 465 -24.49 -6.01 16.88
N LEU A 466 -23.67 -6.38 15.89
CA LEU A 466 -23.42 -7.77 15.51
C LEU A 466 -22.87 -8.61 16.68
N LEU A 467 -22.17 -8.00 17.65
CA LEU A 467 -21.72 -8.70 18.87
C LEU A 467 -22.87 -9.09 19.80
N THR A 468 -24.01 -8.39 19.71
CA THR A 468 -25.20 -8.63 20.54
C THR A 468 -26.15 -9.65 19.92
N ILE A 469 -26.01 -9.90 18.61
CA ILE A 469 -26.79 -10.91 17.90
C ILE A 469 -26.38 -12.30 18.42
N HIS A 470 -27.38 -13.09 18.79
CA HIS A 470 -27.16 -14.46 19.24
C HIS A 470 -26.86 -15.32 18.00
N GLY A 471 -25.68 -15.93 17.97
CA GLY A 471 -25.28 -16.79 16.85
C GLY A 471 -26.29 -17.95 16.67
N PRO A 472 -26.49 -18.43 15.43
CA PRO A 472 -27.41 -19.51 15.16
C PRO A 472 -26.99 -20.73 15.97
N ARG A 473 -27.89 -21.24 16.84
CA ARG A 473 -27.80 -22.64 17.24
C ARG A 473 -28.06 -23.44 15.97
N ALA A 474 -27.13 -24.30 15.57
CA ALA A 474 -27.23 -25.08 14.33
C ALA A 474 -28.36 -26.12 14.44
N THR A 475 -29.60 -25.67 14.29
CA THR A 475 -30.82 -26.50 14.29
C THR A 475 -31.28 -26.74 12.86
N GLY A 476 -31.98 -27.86 12.61
CA GLY A 476 -32.53 -28.18 11.28
C GLY A 476 -31.46 -28.47 10.20
N ARG A 477 -31.65 -27.95 8.97
CA ARG A 477 -30.76 -28.22 7.80
C ARG A 477 -29.30 -27.81 8.01
N PHE A 478 -29.03 -26.86 8.91
CA PHE A 478 -27.67 -26.40 9.22
C PHE A 478 -26.96 -27.26 10.27
N ALA A 479 -27.63 -28.29 10.83
CA ALA A 479 -27.03 -29.21 11.80
C ALA A 479 -25.78 -29.92 11.25
N ARG A 480 -25.63 -30.09 9.92
CA ARG A 480 -24.43 -30.67 9.31
C ARG A 480 -23.17 -29.79 9.46
N PHE A 481 -23.35 -28.47 9.60
CA PHE A 481 -22.27 -27.50 9.82
C PHE A 481 -22.07 -27.13 11.30
N SER A 482 -22.83 -27.75 12.21
CA SER A 482 -22.61 -27.63 13.66
C SER A 482 -21.13 -27.79 14.09
N PRO A 483 -20.31 -28.66 13.46
CA PRO A 483 -18.88 -28.76 13.77
C PRO A 483 -18.07 -27.49 13.49
N LEU A 484 -18.59 -26.46 12.83
CA LEU A 484 -17.90 -25.18 12.60
C LEU A 484 -18.19 -24.13 13.68
N PHE A 485 -19.29 -24.30 14.43
CA PHE A 485 -19.78 -23.30 15.38
C PHE A 485 -19.82 -23.80 16.83
N ASP A 486 -20.03 -25.10 17.04
CA ASP A 486 -20.19 -25.69 18.36
C ASP A 486 -18.87 -25.77 19.11
N LEU A 487 -18.87 -25.68 20.44
CA LEU A 487 -17.64 -25.84 21.23
C LEU A 487 -17.24 -27.31 21.44
N ASP A 488 -18.16 -28.25 21.16
CA ASP A 488 -17.94 -29.69 21.26
C ASP A 488 -18.18 -30.36 19.91
N VAL A 489 -17.19 -31.16 19.47
CA VAL A 489 -17.20 -31.82 18.16
C VAL A 489 -16.87 -33.31 18.28
N ARG A 490 -16.85 -33.87 19.51
CA ARG A 490 -16.34 -35.22 19.79
C ARG A 490 -16.96 -36.31 18.91
N ASN A 491 -18.29 -36.29 18.75
CA ASN A 491 -19.01 -37.30 17.96
C ASN A 491 -18.99 -37.02 16.45
N ARG A 492 -18.35 -35.92 16.01
CA ARG A 492 -18.31 -35.45 14.63
C ARG A 492 -16.92 -34.99 14.20
N MET A 493 -15.87 -35.45 14.88
CA MET A 493 -14.49 -35.02 14.60
C MET A 493 -14.07 -35.37 13.16
N VAL A 494 -14.47 -36.54 12.65
CA VAL A 494 -14.23 -36.91 11.24
C VAL A 494 -14.91 -35.93 10.28
N VAL A 495 -16.17 -35.55 10.57
CA VAL A 495 -16.91 -34.57 9.77
C VAL A 495 -16.26 -33.18 9.86
N HIS A 496 -15.77 -32.79 11.03
CA HIS A 496 -15.04 -31.54 11.23
C HIS A 496 -13.78 -31.46 10.37
N GLN A 497 -12.96 -32.50 10.43
CA GLN A 497 -11.72 -32.58 9.67
C GLN A 497 -11.99 -32.66 8.15
N ALA A 498 -13.04 -33.39 7.73
CA ALA A 498 -13.48 -33.39 6.35
C ALA A 498 -13.93 -32.00 5.88
N LEU A 499 -14.69 -31.26 6.71
CA LEU A 499 -15.08 -29.88 6.40
C LEU A 499 -13.86 -28.95 6.28
N LEU A 500 -12.89 -29.04 7.19
CA LEU A 500 -11.65 -28.26 7.09
C LEU A 500 -10.86 -28.61 5.83
N ALA A 501 -10.76 -29.89 5.47
CA ALA A 501 -10.09 -30.34 4.25
C ALA A 501 -10.79 -29.82 3.00
N VAL A 502 -12.13 -29.86 2.95
CA VAL A 502 -12.92 -29.31 1.84
C VAL A 502 -12.75 -27.80 1.74
N LEU A 503 -12.81 -27.07 2.85
CA LEU A 503 -12.59 -25.61 2.87
C LEU A 503 -11.18 -25.24 2.40
N THR A 504 -10.17 -25.98 2.88
CA THR A 504 -8.77 -25.77 2.48
C THR A 504 -8.58 -26.05 1.00
N GLY A 505 -9.12 -27.19 0.51
CA GLY A 505 -9.06 -27.56 -0.90
C GLY A 505 -9.76 -26.53 -1.79
N ALA A 506 -10.99 -26.14 -1.45
CA ALA A 506 -11.72 -25.10 -2.20
C ALA A 506 -10.98 -23.75 -2.23
N ALA A 507 -10.41 -23.34 -1.10
CA ALA A 507 -9.63 -22.11 -1.04
C ALA A 507 -8.34 -22.19 -1.87
N ALA A 508 -7.63 -23.33 -1.84
CA ALA A 508 -6.44 -23.56 -2.67
C ALA A 508 -6.78 -23.60 -4.17
N LEU A 509 -7.93 -24.19 -4.56
CA LEU A 509 -8.42 -24.17 -5.93
C LEU A 509 -8.71 -22.74 -6.42
N LEU A 510 -9.36 -21.93 -5.59
CA LEU A 510 -9.64 -20.53 -5.90
C LEU A 510 -8.35 -19.70 -6.00
N LEU A 511 -7.39 -19.90 -5.08
CA LEU A 511 -6.07 -19.26 -5.17
C LEU A 511 -5.35 -19.67 -6.45
N LEU A 512 -5.38 -20.95 -6.84
CA LEU A 512 -4.78 -21.38 -8.10
C LEU A 512 -5.45 -20.70 -9.31
N HIS A 513 -6.78 -20.60 -9.31
CA HIS A 513 -7.49 -19.94 -10.39
C HIS A 513 -7.19 -18.44 -10.45
N ILE A 514 -7.02 -17.78 -9.30
CA ILE A 514 -6.55 -16.37 -9.26
C ILE A 514 -5.13 -16.26 -9.81
N ALA A 515 -4.25 -17.20 -9.47
CA ALA A 515 -2.87 -17.19 -9.94
C ALA A 515 -2.74 -17.37 -11.46
N VAL A 516 -3.59 -18.22 -12.04
CA VAL A 516 -3.57 -18.57 -13.47
C VAL A 516 -4.42 -17.60 -14.32
N ALA A 517 -5.48 -17.01 -13.76
CA ALA A 517 -6.34 -16.05 -14.44
C ALA A 517 -6.50 -14.74 -13.64
N PRO A 518 -5.40 -14.02 -13.34
CA PRO A 518 -5.43 -12.83 -12.49
C PRO A 518 -6.30 -11.71 -13.09
N ARG A 519 -6.24 -11.52 -14.41
CA ARG A 519 -6.99 -10.51 -15.15
C ARG A 519 -8.50 -10.67 -15.00
N TRP A 520 -9.02 -11.87 -15.24
CA TRP A 520 -10.45 -12.17 -15.10
C TRP A 520 -10.98 -11.81 -13.70
N TRP A 521 -10.22 -12.10 -12.64
CA TRP A 521 -10.61 -11.75 -11.28
C TRP A 521 -10.56 -10.24 -11.02
N ALA A 522 -9.54 -9.55 -11.52
CA ALA A 522 -9.43 -8.09 -11.38
C ALA A 522 -10.62 -7.38 -12.04
N GLU A 523 -10.97 -7.75 -13.28
CA GLU A 523 -12.10 -7.20 -14.03
C GLU A 523 -13.45 -7.56 -13.38
N SER A 524 -13.62 -8.79 -12.90
CA SER A 524 -14.93 -9.28 -12.44
C SER A 524 -15.36 -8.72 -11.08
N ILE A 525 -14.43 -8.61 -10.12
CA ILE A 525 -14.78 -8.23 -8.74
C ILE A 525 -14.12 -6.93 -8.28
N GLY A 526 -13.17 -6.39 -9.05
CA GLY A 526 -12.44 -5.17 -8.72
C GLY A 526 -11.33 -5.37 -7.68
N ALA A 527 -10.34 -4.47 -7.70
CA ALA A 527 -9.15 -4.54 -6.85
C ALA A 527 -9.44 -4.59 -5.33
N PRO A 528 -10.37 -3.78 -4.75
CA PRO A 528 -10.66 -3.83 -3.32
C PRO A 528 -11.25 -5.18 -2.88
N ALA A 529 -12.20 -5.73 -3.64
CA ALA A 529 -12.84 -7.01 -3.32
C ALA A 529 -11.83 -8.17 -3.44
N LEU A 530 -11.04 -8.16 -4.51
CA LEU A 530 -10.00 -9.16 -4.76
C LEU A 530 -8.96 -9.19 -3.65
N THR A 531 -8.54 -8.03 -3.13
CA THR A 531 -7.61 -7.94 -2.00
C THR A 531 -8.16 -8.62 -0.75
N VAL A 532 -9.38 -8.26 -0.35
CA VAL A 532 -10.05 -8.84 0.83
C VAL A 532 -10.27 -10.34 0.64
N PHE A 533 -10.67 -10.74 -0.58
CA PHE A 533 -10.95 -12.12 -0.92
C PHE A 533 -9.68 -12.99 -0.90
N ALA A 534 -8.61 -12.59 -1.58
CA ALA A 534 -7.34 -13.30 -1.62
C ALA A 534 -6.73 -13.49 -0.21
N LEU A 535 -6.70 -12.42 0.60
CA LEU A 535 -6.24 -12.51 1.99
C LEU A 535 -7.12 -13.43 2.84
N THR A 536 -8.44 -13.43 2.60
CA THR A 536 -9.37 -14.35 3.26
C THR A 536 -9.09 -15.80 2.86
N LEU A 537 -8.85 -16.08 1.58
CA LEU A 537 -8.51 -17.42 1.09
C LEU A 537 -7.21 -17.94 1.72
N TRP A 538 -6.15 -17.14 1.76
CA TRP A 538 -4.92 -17.48 2.50
C TRP A 538 -5.19 -17.71 3.99
N GLY A 539 -6.02 -16.86 4.59
CA GLY A 539 -6.49 -17.03 5.97
C GLY A 539 -7.24 -18.35 6.20
N VAL A 540 -8.02 -18.81 5.22
CA VAL A 540 -8.70 -20.11 5.23
C VAL A 540 -7.69 -21.25 5.13
N VAL A 541 -6.75 -21.21 4.18
CA VAL A 541 -5.73 -22.26 3.99
C VAL A 541 -4.86 -22.41 5.24
N LEU A 542 -4.20 -21.32 5.66
CA LEU A 542 -3.30 -21.33 6.81
C LEU A 542 -4.06 -21.54 8.12
N GLY A 543 -5.25 -20.96 8.25
CA GLY A 543 -6.08 -21.08 9.44
C GLY A 543 -6.68 -22.47 9.62
N SER A 544 -7.15 -23.13 8.56
CA SER A 544 -7.67 -24.49 8.61
C SER A 544 -6.58 -25.48 8.97
N PHE A 545 -5.40 -25.37 8.34
CA PHE A 545 -4.23 -26.16 8.69
C PHE A 545 -3.83 -25.93 10.17
N THR A 546 -3.79 -24.67 10.61
CA THR A 546 -3.46 -24.33 12.00
C THR A 546 -4.45 -24.94 12.98
N ILE A 547 -5.76 -24.85 12.72
CA ILE A 547 -6.80 -25.43 13.58
C ILE A 547 -6.67 -26.95 13.59
N ALA A 548 -6.54 -27.59 12.43
CA ALA A 548 -6.41 -29.04 12.32
C ALA A 548 -5.22 -29.59 13.13
N VAL A 549 -4.09 -28.89 13.14
CA VAL A 549 -2.89 -29.31 13.89
C VAL A 549 -2.92 -28.90 15.36
N GLN A 550 -3.61 -27.81 15.73
CA GLN A 550 -3.65 -27.30 17.12
C GLN A 550 -4.72 -27.95 18.02
N GLU A 551 -5.70 -28.64 17.46
CA GLU A 551 -6.64 -29.46 18.24
C GLU A 551 -5.97 -30.69 18.88
N TYR A 552 -4.71 -30.97 18.51
CA TYR A 552 -3.92 -32.08 19.02
C TYR A 552 -2.61 -31.59 19.66
N PRO A 553 -1.94 -32.44 20.46
CA PRO A 553 -0.60 -32.15 20.95
C PRO A 553 0.35 -31.86 19.79
N PRO A 554 1.29 -30.94 19.98
CA PRO A 554 2.31 -30.70 18.97
C PRO A 554 3.14 -31.96 18.75
N LEU A 555 3.77 -32.05 17.57
CA LEU A 555 4.66 -33.16 17.24
C LEU A 555 5.80 -33.29 18.27
N PRO A 556 6.32 -34.50 18.52
CA PRO A 556 7.37 -34.78 19.50
C PRO A 556 8.55 -33.80 19.43
N ILE A 557 9.06 -33.47 18.25
CA ILE A 557 10.16 -32.51 18.08
C ILE A 557 9.88 -31.16 18.73
N PHE A 558 8.66 -30.65 18.63
CA PHE A 558 8.28 -29.38 19.22
C PHE A 558 8.13 -29.48 20.74
N ILE A 559 7.68 -30.62 21.26
CA ILE A 559 7.67 -30.88 22.71
C ILE A 559 9.10 -30.86 23.26
N ARG A 560 10.07 -31.43 22.52
CA ARG A 560 11.50 -31.39 22.87
C ARG A 560 12.05 -29.97 22.93
N LEU A 561 11.61 -29.11 22.03
CA LEU A 561 11.94 -27.69 21.99
C LEU A 561 11.14 -26.85 23.01
N HIS A 562 10.43 -27.51 23.94
CA HIS A 562 9.54 -26.88 24.92
C HIS A 562 8.45 -25.98 24.32
N LEU A 563 8.10 -26.23 23.05
CA LEU A 563 7.03 -25.51 22.39
C LEU A 563 5.67 -26.05 22.83
N ARG A 564 4.79 -25.08 23.02
CA ARG A 564 3.44 -25.25 23.58
C ARG A 564 2.37 -25.52 22.53
N ALA A 565 2.72 -25.33 21.27
CA ALA A 565 1.89 -25.53 20.08
C ALA A 565 2.82 -25.68 18.86
N THR A 566 2.33 -26.33 17.81
CA THR A 566 3.06 -26.42 16.54
C THR A 566 3.26 -25.02 15.94
N PRO A 567 4.49 -24.60 15.61
CA PRO A 567 4.80 -23.26 15.10
C PRO A 567 4.51 -23.13 13.60
N VAL A 568 3.25 -23.36 13.20
CA VAL A 568 2.83 -23.42 11.78
C VAL A 568 3.32 -22.25 10.94
N LEU A 569 3.10 -21.01 11.39
CA LEU A 569 3.51 -19.82 10.62
C LEU A 569 5.02 -19.69 10.48
N THR A 570 5.75 -20.09 11.51
CA THR A 570 7.22 -20.11 11.46
C THR A 570 7.69 -21.12 10.41
N LEU A 571 7.07 -22.29 10.35
CA LEU A 571 7.40 -23.33 9.37
C LEU A 571 6.96 -22.97 7.94
N ALA A 572 5.80 -22.31 7.79
CA ALA A 572 5.20 -22.03 6.49
C ALA A 572 5.66 -20.71 5.86
N ILE A 573 6.10 -19.73 6.67
CA ILE A 573 6.47 -18.39 6.20
C ILE A 573 7.91 -18.06 6.59
N THR A 574 8.23 -18.09 7.89
CA THR A 574 9.51 -17.57 8.38
C THR A 574 10.71 -18.42 7.94
N ILE A 575 10.63 -19.75 8.04
CA ILE A 575 11.73 -20.63 7.63
C ILE A 575 11.94 -20.61 6.11
N PRO A 576 10.90 -20.74 5.25
CA PRO A 576 11.07 -20.58 3.81
C PRO A 576 11.69 -19.22 3.46
N LEU A 577 11.21 -18.12 4.06
CA LEU A 577 11.77 -16.80 3.81
C LEU A 577 13.27 -16.72 4.16
N ILE A 578 13.65 -17.19 5.36
CA ILE A 578 15.07 -17.21 5.76
C ILE A 578 15.89 -18.11 4.83
N ALA A 579 15.34 -19.27 4.43
CA ALA A 579 16.00 -20.17 3.51
C ALA A 579 16.23 -19.49 2.15
N MET A 580 15.21 -18.80 1.60
CA MET A 580 15.34 -18.08 0.33
C MET A 580 16.34 -16.92 0.43
N VAL A 581 16.38 -16.18 1.55
CA VAL A 581 17.40 -15.12 1.76
C VAL A 581 18.82 -15.71 1.78
N LEU A 582 19.01 -16.84 2.46
CA LEU A 582 20.33 -17.52 2.50
C LEU A 582 20.74 -18.06 1.12
N LEU A 583 19.78 -18.61 0.38
CA LEU A 583 19.98 -19.13 -0.97
C LEU A 583 20.33 -18.01 -1.96
N ALA A 584 19.60 -16.89 -1.92
CA ALA A 584 19.90 -15.69 -2.70
C ALA A 584 21.27 -15.09 -2.35
N SER A 585 21.65 -15.08 -1.06
CA SER A 585 23.00 -14.62 -0.66
C SER A 585 24.15 -15.53 -1.10
N SER A 586 23.83 -16.70 -1.66
CA SER A 586 24.80 -17.67 -2.19
C SER A 586 24.71 -17.81 -3.71
N ASP A 587 23.98 -16.94 -4.40
CA ASP A 587 23.71 -16.98 -5.84
C ASP A 587 23.06 -18.31 -6.31
N VAL A 588 22.30 -18.93 -5.40
CA VAL A 588 21.55 -20.17 -5.65
C VAL A 588 20.06 -19.87 -5.46
N ASP A 589 19.53 -18.84 -6.08
CA ASP A 589 18.08 -18.57 -6.11
C ASP A 589 17.49 -18.85 -7.50
N ASP A 590 16.22 -18.49 -7.72
CA ASP A 590 15.56 -18.71 -9.00
C ASP A 590 15.75 -17.46 -9.89
N PRO A 591 16.60 -17.52 -10.92
CA PRO A 591 16.94 -16.33 -11.69
C PRO A 591 15.80 -15.83 -12.57
N GLN A 592 14.84 -16.70 -12.89
CA GLN A 592 13.67 -16.32 -13.68
C GLN A 592 12.61 -15.59 -12.83
N LEU A 593 12.73 -15.65 -11.49
CA LEU A 593 11.83 -14.90 -10.63
C LEU A 593 12.14 -13.40 -10.77
N HIS A 594 11.19 -12.67 -11.35
CA HIS A 594 11.31 -11.23 -11.66
C HIS A 594 12.35 -10.88 -12.72
N ALA A 595 12.72 -11.85 -13.56
CA ALA A 595 13.46 -11.57 -14.79
C ALA A 595 12.66 -10.64 -15.71
N VAL A 596 13.36 -9.84 -16.50
CA VAL A 596 12.73 -8.93 -17.46
C VAL A 596 12.10 -9.70 -18.61
N ARG A 597 10.92 -9.27 -19.04
CA ARG A 597 10.19 -9.87 -20.16
C ARG A 597 10.96 -9.66 -21.46
N THR A 598 11.19 -10.75 -22.19
CA THR A 598 11.68 -10.70 -23.58
C THR A 598 10.54 -11.09 -24.53
N PRO A 599 10.07 -10.20 -25.43
CA PRO A 599 9.07 -10.57 -26.43
C PRO A 599 9.63 -11.67 -27.35
N THR A 600 8.97 -12.83 -27.41
CA THR A 600 9.47 -13.96 -28.22
C THR A 600 9.11 -13.82 -29.70
N GLY A 601 9.97 -14.34 -30.60
CA GLY A 601 9.65 -14.54 -32.02
C GLY A 601 9.91 -13.35 -32.95
N VAL A 602 10.46 -12.24 -32.45
CA VAL A 602 10.73 -11.07 -33.27
C VAL A 602 12.24 -10.90 -33.48
N GLN A 603 12.74 -11.24 -34.68
CA GLN A 603 14.12 -10.93 -35.04
C GLN A 603 14.30 -9.41 -35.14
N VAL A 604 15.33 -8.91 -34.46
CA VAL A 604 15.69 -7.50 -34.39
C VAL A 604 16.84 -7.28 -35.37
N ALA A 605 16.70 -6.34 -36.29
CA ALA A 605 17.88 -5.68 -36.85
C ALA A 605 18.45 -4.79 -35.73
N PRO A 606 19.74 -4.92 -35.35
CA PRO A 606 20.32 -4.12 -34.29
C PRO A 606 20.02 -2.64 -34.50
N PHE A 607 19.64 -1.93 -33.44
CA PHE A 607 19.75 -0.49 -33.47
C PHE A 607 21.24 -0.18 -33.72
N GLU A 608 21.56 0.52 -34.81
CA GLU A 608 22.89 1.10 -35.01
C GLU A 608 23.07 2.29 -34.03
N ALA A 609 23.08 2.01 -32.73
CA ALA A 609 23.54 2.92 -31.68
C ALA A 609 25.06 2.88 -31.64
N VAL A 610 25.71 3.50 -32.61
CA VAL A 610 27.16 3.76 -32.52
C VAL A 610 27.47 5.18 -33.00
N SER A 611 26.58 6.13 -32.75
CA SER A 611 26.90 7.56 -32.83
C SER A 611 27.08 8.10 -31.42
N SER A 612 28.16 8.83 -31.17
CA SER A 612 28.48 9.43 -29.87
C SER A 612 27.33 10.32 -29.35
N VAL A 613 27.33 10.61 -28.04
CA VAL A 613 26.29 11.45 -27.42
C VAL A 613 26.22 12.82 -28.10
N GLU A 614 27.37 13.40 -28.42
CA GLU A 614 27.52 14.66 -29.14
C GLU A 614 26.84 14.60 -30.51
N ALA A 615 27.06 13.53 -31.28
CA ALA A 615 26.46 13.38 -32.60
C ALA A 615 24.93 13.29 -32.55
N GLN A 616 24.37 12.68 -31.49
CA GLN A 616 22.92 12.61 -31.31
C GLN A 616 22.34 13.98 -30.91
N LEU A 617 23.02 14.70 -30.01
CA LEU A 617 22.65 16.05 -29.64
C LEU A 617 22.73 17.00 -30.84
N ASP A 618 23.80 16.94 -31.63
CA ASP A 618 23.99 17.75 -32.84
C ASP A 618 22.89 17.49 -33.87
N ALA A 619 22.60 16.21 -34.16
CA ALA A 619 21.52 15.85 -35.07
C ALA A 619 20.16 16.40 -34.62
N ARG A 620 19.89 16.39 -33.30
CA ARG A 620 18.65 16.94 -32.77
C ARG A 620 18.64 18.47 -32.79
N LEU A 621 19.76 19.14 -32.50
CA LEU A 621 19.90 20.59 -32.59
C LEU A 621 19.69 21.08 -34.04
N ASP A 622 20.19 20.34 -35.03
CA ASP A 622 19.93 20.62 -36.45
C ASP A 622 18.44 20.56 -36.80
N ASP A 623 17.70 19.61 -36.21
CA ASP A 623 16.25 19.50 -36.42
C ASP A 623 15.48 20.63 -35.73
N ILE A 624 15.89 21.03 -34.52
CA ILE A 624 15.35 22.21 -33.83
C ILE A 624 15.60 23.47 -34.66
N GLU A 625 16.78 23.58 -35.27
CA GLU A 625 17.11 24.70 -36.15
C GLU A 625 16.21 24.75 -37.40
N LYS A 626 15.86 23.61 -37.99
CA LYS A 626 14.92 23.53 -39.12
C LYS A 626 13.49 23.88 -38.73
N ALA A 627 13.08 23.62 -37.49
CA ALA A 627 11.74 23.96 -37.00
C ALA A 627 11.51 25.48 -36.88
N ALA A 628 12.58 26.28 -36.87
CA ALA A 628 12.55 27.75 -36.90
C ALA A 628 11.65 28.40 -35.81
N CYS A 629 11.51 27.75 -34.65
CA CYS A 629 10.82 28.31 -33.51
C CYS A 629 11.63 29.47 -32.91
N THR A 630 10.98 30.59 -32.67
CA THR A 630 11.57 31.75 -31.98
C THR A 630 10.75 32.15 -30.77
N LEU A 631 11.42 32.68 -29.75
CA LEU A 631 10.83 33.18 -28.53
C LEU A 631 11.22 34.65 -28.35
N ALA A 632 10.22 35.51 -28.07
CA ALA A 632 10.45 36.94 -27.85
C ALA A 632 10.67 37.26 -26.36
N VAL A 633 11.91 37.62 -26.00
CA VAL A 633 12.35 37.92 -24.61
C VAL A 633 13.18 39.20 -24.56
N GLY A 634 12.82 40.14 -23.67
CA GLY A 634 13.59 41.38 -23.48
C GLY A 634 13.81 42.23 -24.74
N GLY A 635 12.92 42.16 -25.74
CA GLY A 635 13.10 42.82 -27.04
C GLY A 635 14.08 42.13 -28.00
N ARG A 636 14.53 40.92 -27.66
CA ARG A 636 15.35 40.01 -28.48
C ARG A 636 14.53 38.82 -28.93
N SER A 637 14.97 38.20 -30.02
CA SER A 637 14.51 36.90 -30.48
C SER A 637 15.56 35.86 -30.09
N VAL A 638 15.13 34.68 -29.66
CA VAL A 638 16.00 33.54 -29.31
C VAL A 638 15.37 32.25 -29.84
N ARG A 639 16.19 31.23 -30.14
CA ARG A 639 15.69 29.90 -30.49
C ARG A 639 15.74 29.01 -29.25
N PRO A 640 14.59 28.59 -28.68
CA PRO A 640 14.59 27.79 -27.46
C PRO A 640 15.07 26.36 -27.75
N ALA A 641 15.94 25.82 -26.90
CA ALA A 641 16.22 24.38 -26.82
C ALA A 641 15.66 23.86 -25.50
N LEU A 642 14.48 23.22 -25.55
CA LEU A 642 13.78 22.80 -24.33
C LEU A 642 14.42 21.52 -23.77
N VAL A 643 14.77 21.57 -22.49
CA VAL A 643 15.21 20.41 -21.71
C VAL A 643 14.13 20.11 -20.69
N VAL A 644 13.48 18.94 -20.80
CA VAL A 644 12.34 18.60 -19.96
C VAL A 644 12.78 17.66 -18.83
N ALA A 645 12.38 17.95 -17.59
CA ALA A 645 12.53 17.04 -16.46
C ALA A 645 11.12 16.65 -15.95
N ALA A 646 10.78 15.37 -16.00
CA ALA A 646 9.48 14.84 -15.58
C ALA A 646 9.58 14.05 -14.27
N GLU A 647 9.01 14.60 -13.21
CA GLU A 647 9.00 14.03 -11.86
C GLU A 647 8.25 12.69 -11.81
N GLY A 648 8.72 11.77 -10.97
CA GLY A 648 8.03 10.53 -10.67
C GLY A 648 6.77 10.72 -9.82
N GLY A 649 5.89 9.72 -9.82
CA GLY A 649 4.67 9.75 -9.01
C GLY A 649 3.58 8.75 -9.42
N GLY A 650 3.95 7.64 -10.06
CA GLY A 650 3.00 6.68 -10.62
C GLY A 650 2.10 7.28 -11.71
N ILE A 651 0.89 6.76 -11.86
CA ILE A 651 -0.05 7.14 -12.92
C ILE A 651 -0.41 8.63 -12.91
N ARG A 652 -0.42 9.30 -11.75
CA ARG A 652 -0.65 10.75 -11.65
C ARG A 652 0.40 11.52 -12.46
N ALA A 653 1.67 11.14 -12.29
CA ALA A 653 2.78 11.73 -13.01
C ALA A 653 2.75 11.35 -14.50
N ALA A 654 2.36 10.13 -14.83
CA ALA A 654 2.21 9.68 -16.22
C ALA A 654 1.13 10.49 -16.96
N TYR A 655 -0.05 10.63 -16.34
CA TYR A 655 -1.16 11.42 -16.84
C TYR A 655 -0.75 12.89 -17.02
N TRP A 656 -0.19 13.50 -15.97
CA TRP A 656 0.25 14.90 -16.01
C TRP A 656 1.30 15.15 -17.10
N THR A 657 2.33 14.30 -17.18
CA THR A 657 3.42 14.45 -18.15
C THR A 657 2.94 14.31 -19.59
N ALA A 658 2.15 13.26 -19.89
CA ALA A 658 1.62 13.06 -21.23
C ALA A 658 0.70 14.21 -21.67
N ARG A 659 -0.14 14.72 -20.75
CA ARG A 659 -1.03 15.87 -21.01
C ARG A 659 -0.28 17.18 -21.18
N VAL A 660 0.84 17.40 -20.49
CA VAL A 660 1.69 18.57 -20.70
C VAL A 660 2.33 18.53 -22.10
N PHE A 661 2.86 17.39 -22.55
CA PHE A 661 3.40 17.26 -23.91
C PHE A 661 2.33 17.43 -24.98
N GLU A 662 1.14 16.83 -24.80
CA GLU A 662 0.00 17.02 -25.72
C GLU A 662 -0.42 18.49 -25.78
N THR A 663 -0.53 19.16 -24.62
CA THR A 663 -0.87 20.59 -24.56
C THR A 663 0.17 21.45 -25.25
N LEU A 664 1.46 21.12 -25.09
CA LEU A 664 2.54 21.83 -25.78
C LEU A 664 2.41 21.66 -27.30
N ALA A 665 2.18 20.43 -27.77
CA ALA A 665 1.99 20.13 -29.19
C ALA A 665 0.76 20.82 -29.79
N ASP A 666 -0.37 20.84 -29.07
CA ASP A 666 -1.62 21.43 -29.54
C ASP A 666 -1.60 22.97 -29.54
N GLN A 667 -1.02 23.57 -28.50
CA GLN A 667 -1.03 25.03 -28.32
C GLN A 667 0.17 25.72 -28.98
N SER A 668 1.30 25.03 -29.13
CA SER A 668 2.51 25.56 -29.74
C SER A 668 3.34 24.45 -30.41
N PRO A 669 2.96 24.02 -31.62
CA PRO A 669 3.70 23.01 -32.38
C PRO A 669 5.19 23.36 -32.53
N CYS A 670 5.51 24.66 -32.67
CA CYS A 670 6.89 25.11 -32.81
C CYS A 670 7.74 24.88 -31.55
N LEU A 671 7.17 25.07 -30.34
CA LEU A 671 7.86 24.72 -29.10
C LEU A 671 7.96 23.21 -28.94
N ALA A 672 6.92 22.45 -29.29
CA ALA A 672 6.99 20.99 -29.24
C ALA A 672 8.13 20.44 -30.12
N ASP A 673 8.36 21.02 -31.29
CA ASP A 673 9.49 20.67 -32.16
C ASP A 673 10.86 21.16 -31.64
N SER A 674 10.87 22.01 -30.62
CA SER A 674 12.07 22.57 -29.97
C SER A 674 12.56 21.75 -28.76
N VAL A 675 11.95 20.60 -28.47
CA VAL A 675 12.36 19.70 -27.38
C VAL A 675 13.65 18.97 -27.74
N LEU A 676 14.74 19.27 -27.01
CA LEU A 676 16.06 18.70 -27.21
C LEU A 676 16.20 17.36 -26.49
N VAL A 677 16.02 17.36 -25.17
CA VAL A 677 16.18 16.19 -24.30
C VAL A 677 15.03 16.18 -23.29
N SER A 678 14.51 14.99 -22.98
CA SER A 678 13.58 14.80 -21.89
C SER A 678 14.10 13.72 -20.94
N SER A 679 14.16 14.01 -19.64
CA SER A 679 14.49 13.05 -18.60
C SER A 679 13.25 12.75 -17.75
N GLY A 680 12.94 11.48 -17.53
CA GLY A 680 11.77 11.06 -16.75
C GLY A 680 12.11 10.02 -15.69
N VAL A 681 11.35 10.02 -14.60
CA VAL A 681 11.43 9.03 -13.52
C VAL A 681 10.06 8.38 -13.31
N SER A 682 10.00 7.07 -13.07
CA SER A 682 8.77 6.37 -12.69
C SER A 682 7.60 6.69 -13.64
N GLY A 683 6.48 7.16 -13.09
CA GLY A 683 5.34 7.67 -13.86
C GLY A 683 5.66 8.74 -14.91
N GLY A 684 6.62 9.64 -14.66
CA GLY A 684 7.08 10.61 -15.66
C GLY A 684 7.66 9.93 -16.91
N SER A 685 8.42 8.84 -16.74
CA SER A 685 8.88 8.00 -17.86
C SER A 685 7.73 7.32 -18.60
N VAL A 686 6.70 6.85 -17.87
CA VAL A 686 5.49 6.28 -18.50
C VAL A 686 4.76 7.32 -19.35
N GLY A 687 4.59 8.55 -18.84
CA GLY A 687 3.98 9.64 -19.61
C GLY A 687 4.75 9.96 -20.89
N MET A 688 6.08 10.04 -20.80
CA MET A 688 6.95 10.21 -21.96
C MET A 688 6.85 9.04 -22.96
N ALA A 689 6.83 7.80 -22.48
CA ALA A 689 6.71 6.62 -23.32
C ALA A 689 5.37 6.58 -24.06
N VAL A 690 4.26 6.95 -23.40
CA VAL A 690 2.94 7.09 -24.04
C VAL A 690 3.00 8.15 -25.15
N THR A 691 3.56 9.33 -24.88
CA THR A 691 3.69 10.40 -25.88
C THR A 691 4.51 9.94 -27.10
N ALA A 692 5.68 9.35 -26.89
CA ALA A 692 6.53 8.88 -27.99
C ALA A 692 5.90 7.71 -28.77
N ALA A 693 5.27 6.78 -28.08
CA ALA A 693 4.60 5.64 -28.68
C ALA A 693 3.45 6.08 -29.60
N LEU A 694 2.61 7.01 -29.15
CA LEU A 694 1.50 7.55 -29.93
C LEU A 694 1.98 8.33 -31.15
N GLN A 695 3.05 9.12 -31.01
CA GLN A 695 3.68 9.80 -32.14
C GLN A 695 4.23 8.80 -33.17
N GLN A 696 4.90 7.75 -32.71
CA GLN A 696 5.43 6.69 -33.57
C GLN A 696 4.31 5.92 -34.29
N GLN A 697 3.19 5.67 -33.61
CA GLN A 697 2.02 5.03 -34.21
C GLN A 697 1.38 5.90 -35.31
N ALA A 698 1.26 7.22 -35.09
CA ALA A 698 0.70 8.15 -36.07
C ALA A 698 1.49 8.18 -37.40
N GLY A 699 2.77 7.83 -37.37
CA GLY A 699 3.61 7.69 -38.57
C GLY A 699 3.40 6.40 -39.38
N ARG A 700 2.53 5.48 -38.94
CA ARG A 700 2.28 4.17 -39.59
C ARG A 700 0.93 4.12 -40.33
N LEU A 701 0.78 3.15 -41.23
CA LEU A 701 -0.45 2.97 -42.00
C LEU A 701 -1.60 2.45 -41.10
N PRO A 702 -2.86 2.90 -41.28
CA PRO A 702 -4.01 2.51 -40.43
C PRO A 702 -4.34 1.01 -40.40
N ALA A 703 -3.81 0.22 -41.32
CA ALA A 703 -4.12 -1.21 -41.43
C ALA A 703 -3.30 -2.11 -40.48
N GLU A 704 -2.37 -1.56 -39.71
CA GLU A 704 -1.48 -2.30 -38.80
C GLU A 704 -2.00 -2.46 -37.37
N PHE A 705 -3.08 -1.78 -37.00
CA PHE A 705 -3.62 -1.76 -35.64
C PHE A 705 -5.14 -1.99 -35.66
N GLU A 706 -5.67 -2.69 -34.67
CA GLU A 706 -7.12 -2.78 -34.48
C GLU A 706 -7.67 -1.43 -34.01
N PRO A 707 -8.95 -1.09 -34.32
CA PRO A 707 -9.55 0.17 -33.87
C PRO A 707 -9.50 0.28 -32.34
N SER A 708 -8.92 1.38 -31.86
CA SER A 708 -8.69 1.61 -30.44
C SER A 708 -9.99 1.88 -29.67
N VAL A 709 -10.00 1.61 -28.36
CA VAL A 709 -11.11 1.90 -27.42
C VAL A 709 -11.48 3.41 -27.34
N CYS A 710 -10.79 4.26 -28.10
CA CYS A 710 -10.88 5.71 -28.08
C CYS A 710 -11.01 6.34 -29.48
N ASP A 711 -11.65 5.64 -30.43
CA ASP A 711 -11.99 6.22 -31.73
C ASP A 711 -13.00 7.37 -31.60
N ASP A 712 -13.03 8.27 -32.59
CA ASP A 712 -13.80 9.53 -32.56
C ASP A 712 -15.29 9.33 -32.24
N ASP A 713 -15.88 8.21 -32.65
CA ASP A 713 -17.29 7.88 -32.42
C ASP A 713 -17.59 7.39 -30.99
N GLN A 714 -16.57 6.96 -30.24
CA GLN A 714 -16.71 6.37 -28.90
C GLN A 714 -16.24 7.29 -27.76
N ARG A 715 -15.56 8.41 -28.08
CA ARG A 715 -15.08 9.38 -27.09
C ARG A 715 -16.21 10.31 -26.63
N ALA A 716 -16.19 10.67 -25.34
CA ALA A 716 -17.07 11.72 -24.84
C ALA A 716 -16.79 13.05 -25.56
N ALA A 717 -17.83 13.83 -25.83
CA ALA A 717 -17.67 15.15 -26.44
C ALA A 717 -16.66 15.98 -25.64
N GLU A 718 -15.76 16.68 -26.35
CA GLU A 718 -14.69 17.53 -25.77
C GLU A 718 -13.48 16.80 -25.14
N THR A 719 -13.45 15.46 -25.13
CA THR A 719 -12.26 14.70 -24.67
C THR A 719 -11.30 14.41 -25.83
N THR A 720 -9.98 14.60 -25.64
CA THR A 720 -8.96 14.25 -26.64
C THR A 720 -8.70 12.74 -26.68
N ARG A 721 -8.05 12.25 -27.75
CA ARG A 721 -7.72 10.83 -27.89
C ARG A 721 -6.74 10.38 -26.79
N VAL A 722 -5.72 11.20 -26.52
CA VAL A 722 -4.74 10.94 -25.47
C VAL A 722 -5.40 10.93 -24.09
N GLN A 723 -6.31 11.87 -23.81
CA GLN A 723 -7.13 11.86 -22.59
C GLN A 723 -7.84 10.51 -22.41
N CYS A 724 -8.60 10.08 -23.41
CA CYS A 724 -9.34 8.83 -23.35
C CYS A 724 -8.42 7.62 -23.09
N LEU A 725 -7.28 7.54 -23.77
CA LEU A 725 -6.29 6.48 -23.58
C LEU A 725 -5.66 6.51 -22.17
N LEU A 726 -5.33 7.69 -21.65
CA LEU A 726 -4.81 7.87 -20.29
C LEU A 726 -5.85 7.53 -19.21
N HIS A 727 -7.15 7.75 -19.48
CA HIS A 727 -8.23 7.26 -18.62
C HIS A 727 -8.24 5.73 -18.55
N GLY A 728 -8.02 5.05 -19.69
CA GLY A 728 -7.84 3.58 -19.73
C GLY A 728 -6.62 3.14 -18.92
N LEU A 729 -5.47 3.76 -19.16
CA LEU A 729 -4.22 3.47 -18.44
C LEU A 729 -4.32 3.68 -16.92
N ALA A 730 -5.21 4.57 -16.48
CA ALA A 730 -5.49 4.85 -15.07
C ALA A 730 -6.64 3.99 -14.49
N SER A 731 -7.01 2.90 -15.18
CA SER A 731 -8.10 2.02 -14.76
C SER A 731 -7.78 1.30 -13.44
N PRO A 732 -8.81 0.94 -12.65
CA PRO A 732 -8.63 0.13 -11.44
C PRO A 732 -8.15 -1.30 -11.73
N GLU A 733 -8.28 -1.75 -12.98
CA GLU A 733 -7.93 -3.11 -13.42
C GLU A 733 -6.43 -3.34 -13.33
N THR A 734 -5.62 -2.38 -13.77
CA THR A 734 -4.15 -2.42 -13.69
C THR A 734 -3.66 -2.75 -12.28
N ILE A 735 -4.23 -2.09 -11.26
CA ILE A 735 -3.91 -2.38 -9.85
C ILE A 735 -4.46 -3.73 -9.42
N GLY A 736 -5.69 -4.07 -9.81
CA GLY A 736 -6.30 -5.35 -9.47
C GLY A 736 -5.45 -6.54 -9.94
N VAL A 737 -4.93 -6.45 -11.16
CA VAL A 737 -4.04 -7.46 -11.73
C VAL A 737 -2.69 -7.51 -11.01
N GLY A 738 -2.09 -6.35 -10.71
CA GLY A 738 -0.87 -6.28 -9.90
C GLY A 738 -1.04 -6.89 -8.51
N LEU A 739 -2.19 -6.68 -7.85
CA LEU A 739 -2.52 -7.25 -6.54
C LEU A 739 -2.80 -8.75 -6.61
N ALA A 740 -3.44 -9.26 -7.67
CA ALA A 740 -3.55 -10.70 -7.90
C ALA A 740 -2.16 -11.36 -8.00
N GLY A 741 -1.27 -10.72 -8.76
CA GLY A 741 0.13 -11.13 -8.88
C GLY A 741 0.83 -11.13 -7.51
N LEU A 742 0.82 -10.01 -6.80
CA LEU A 742 1.49 -9.84 -5.50
C LEU A 742 0.99 -10.78 -4.41
N LEU A 743 -0.34 -10.86 -4.23
CA LEU A 743 -0.96 -11.56 -3.10
C LEU A 743 -1.09 -13.06 -3.33
N VAL A 744 -1.07 -13.50 -4.59
CA VAL A 744 -1.32 -14.90 -4.94
C VAL A 744 -0.18 -15.47 -5.77
N ARG A 745 0.02 -15.00 -7.01
CA ARG A 745 0.96 -15.64 -7.94
C ARG A 745 2.39 -15.61 -7.40
N ASP A 746 2.91 -14.44 -7.04
CA ASP A 746 4.28 -14.26 -6.58
C ASP A 746 4.53 -14.91 -5.22
N GLN A 747 3.49 -15.00 -4.36
CA GLN A 747 3.59 -15.78 -3.13
C GLN A 747 3.73 -17.27 -3.41
N ILE A 748 2.99 -17.81 -4.38
CA ILE A 748 3.11 -19.21 -4.77
C ILE A 748 4.49 -19.46 -5.39
N VAL A 749 4.90 -18.68 -6.39
CA VAL A 749 6.20 -18.86 -7.07
C VAL A 749 7.36 -18.67 -6.09
N GLY A 750 7.39 -17.55 -5.36
CA GLY A 750 8.49 -17.22 -4.45
C GLY A 750 8.60 -18.14 -3.22
N GLN A 751 7.49 -18.67 -2.70
CA GLN A 751 7.55 -19.57 -1.53
C GLN A 751 7.72 -21.04 -1.91
N THR A 752 7.14 -21.47 -3.04
CA THR A 752 7.10 -22.89 -3.42
C THR A 752 8.03 -23.26 -4.56
N GLY A 753 8.53 -22.30 -5.33
CA GLY A 753 9.36 -22.56 -6.52
C GLY A 753 8.60 -23.13 -7.72
N VAL A 754 7.26 -23.11 -7.68
CA VAL A 754 6.40 -23.62 -8.75
C VAL A 754 5.93 -22.46 -9.61
N HIS A 755 6.39 -22.41 -10.86
CA HIS A 755 5.92 -21.43 -11.85
C HIS A 755 4.53 -21.81 -12.36
N LEU A 756 3.70 -20.81 -12.64
CA LEU A 756 2.32 -21.03 -13.09
C LEU A 756 2.09 -20.31 -14.42
N PRO A 757 1.41 -20.95 -15.37
CA PRO A 757 1.03 -20.30 -16.62
C PRO A 757 -0.02 -19.22 -16.36
N THR A 758 -0.12 -18.25 -17.26
CA THR A 758 -1.10 -17.18 -17.19
C THR A 758 -2.05 -17.27 -18.39
N ILE A 759 -3.33 -17.56 -18.15
CA ILE A 759 -4.37 -17.60 -19.18
C ILE A 759 -4.72 -16.18 -19.61
N GLY A 760 -4.83 -15.97 -20.93
CA GLY A 760 -5.21 -14.67 -21.51
C GLY A 760 -4.03 -13.77 -21.86
N MET A 761 -2.79 -14.26 -21.72
CA MET A 761 -1.61 -13.57 -22.26
C MET A 761 -1.49 -13.78 -23.79
N PRO A 762 -0.93 -12.82 -24.54
CA PRO A 762 -0.63 -13.01 -25.95
C PRO A 762 0.35 -14.17 -26.17
N ALA A 763 0.17 -14.91 -27.28
CA ALA A 763 1.00 -16.08 -27.64
C ALA A 763 2.50 -15.78 -27.84
N SER A 764 2.88 -14.50 -27.92
CA SER A 764 4.27 -14.03 -27.96
C SER A 764 4.95 -13.98 -26.58
N THR A 765 4.21 -14.25 -25.51
CA THR A 765 4.74 -14.40 -24.15
C THR A 765 5.01 -15.88 -23.90
N ASP A 766 6.23 -16.24 -23.52
CA ASP A 766 6.50 -17.62 -23.10
C ASP A 766 5.68 -17.93 -21.83
N ASP A 767 4.81 -18.93 -21.90
CA ASP A 767 3.86 -19.32 -20.85
C ASP A 767 4.54 -19.57 -19.49
N PHE A 768 5.84 -19.87 -19.48
CA PHE A 768 6.61 -20.17 -18.27
C PHE A 768 7.77 -19.20 -18.00
N ALA A 769 8.07 -18.25 -18.91
CA ALA A 769 9.07 -17.22 -18.65
C ALA A 769 8.42 -15.97 -18.05
N ALA A 770 8.96 -15.50 -16.92
CA ALA A 770 8.85 -14.12 -16.45
C ALA A 770 7.44 -13.46 -16.42
N THR A 771 6.34 -14.20 -16.26
CA THR A 771 4.99 -13.62 -16.11
C THR A 771 4.71 -13.14 -14.69
N ASP A 772 5.60 -12.34 -14.11
CA ASP A 772 5.38 -11.76 -12.79
C ASP A 772 4.33 -10.63 -12.80
N ARG A 773 4.05 -10.06 -11.62
CA ARG A 773 3.07 -8.97 -11.51
C ARG A 773 3.45 -7.70 -12.30
N ALA A 774 4.71 -7.49 -12.70
CA ALA A 774 5.07 -6.37 -13.57
C ALA A 774 4.67 -6.64 -15.02
N THR A 775 4.97 -7.84 -15.52
CA THR A 775 4.54 -8.28 -16.86
C THR A 775 3.02 -8.21 -17.01
N LEU A 776 2.27 -8.53 -15.95
CA LEU A 776 0.82 -8.41 -15.97
C LEU A 776 0.34 -6.93 -16.04
N ILE A 777 1.05 -6.00 -15.41
CA ILE A 777 0.76 -4.56 -15.47
C ILE A 777 1.17 -3.99 -16.84
N GLU A 778 2.34 -4.36 -17.36
CA GLU A 778 2.80 -4.00 -18.71
C GLU A 778 1.76 -4.42 -19.76
N GLN A 779 1.23 -5.65 -19.64
CA GLN A 779 0.19 -6.12 -20.54
C GLN A 779 -1.11 -5.31 -20.40
N SER A 780 -1.55 -4.99 -19.18
CA SER A 780 -2.70 -4.10 -18.98
C SER A 780 -2.48 -2.74 -19.66
N TRP A 781 -1.28 -2.17 -19.57
CA TRP A 781 -0.97 -0.91 -20.26
C TRP A 781 -0.99 -1.03 -21.77
N ILE A 782 -0.48 -2.13 -22.31
CA ILE A 782 -0.52 -2.41 -23.76
C ILE A 782 -1.97 -2.61 -24.23
N ASP A 783 -2.81 -3.26 -23.44
CA ASP A 783 -4.21 -3.47 -23.79
C ASP A 783 -4.98 -2.14 -23.85
N ASP A 784 -4.66 -1.20 -22.95
CA ASP A 784 -5.25 0.15 -22.94
C ASP A 784 -4.65 1.08 -24.00
N VAL A 785 -3.33 0.96 -24.24
CA VAL A 785 -2.56 1.78 -25.18
C VAL A 785 -1.67 0.87 -26.02
N GLU A 786 -2.24 0.33 -27.10
CA GLU A 786 -1.57 -0.64 -27.99
C GLU A 786 -0.21 -0.14 -28.52
N ALA A 787 -0.07 1.17 -28.70
CA ALA A 787 1.17 1.82 -29.13
C ALA A 787 2.36 1.52 -28.19
N LEU A 788 2.13 1.21 -26.91
CA LEU A 788 3.19 0.85 -25.96
C LEU A 788 3.86 -0.49 -26.27
N SER A 789 3.23 -1.35 -27.08
CA SER A 789 3.84 -2.60 -27.58
C SER A 789 4.90 -2.34 -28.66
N LEU A 790 4.99 -1.11 -29.16
CA LEU A 790 5.95 -0.75 -30.18
C LEU A 790 7.36 -0.70 -29.59
N ARG A 791 8.30 -1.28 -30.34
CA ARG A 791 9.73 -1.07 -30.08
C ARG A 791 10.09 0.38 -30.37
N PRO A 792 10.85 1.04 -29.49
CA PRO A 792 11.22 2.43 -29.67
C PRO A 792 11.92 2.67 -31.00
N ASN A 793 11.41 3.64 -31.75
CA ASN A 793 12.20 4.31 -32.75
C ASN A 793 12.65 5.65 -32.19
N TRP A 794 13.84 5.65 -31.60
CA TRP A 794 14.42 6.80 -30.92
C TRP A 794 14.59 8.04 -31.81
N ARG A 795 14.58 7.88 -33.14
CA ARG A 795 14.69 9.00 -34.10
C ARG A 795 13.36 9.66 -34.44
N THR A 796 12.22 9.01 -34.19
CA THR A 796 10.91 9.53 -34.63
C THR A 796 10.22 10.43 -33.63
N SER A 797 10.68 10.48 -32.38
CA SER A 797 9.96 11.27 -31.38
C SER A 797 10.48 12.69 -31.28
N THR A 798 9.91 13.60 -32.07
CA THR A 798 10.18 15.04 -31.89
C THR A 798 9.51 15.58 -30.63
N ALA A 799 8.38 15.00 -30.21
CA ALA A 799 7.58 15.50 -29.10
C ALA A 799 8.29 15.45 -27.74
N ILE A 800 9.15 14.45 -27.51
CA ILE A 800 9.93 14.32 -26.27
C ILE A 800 11.44 14.51 -26.50
N GLY A 801 11.88 14.83 -27.72
CA GLY A 801 13.30 14.93 -28.06
C GLY A 801 14.05 13.62 -27.83
N LEU A 802 15.28 13.71 -27.30
CA LEU A 802 16.08 12.55 -26.87
C LEU A 802 15.66 12.11 -25.45
N PRO A 803 14.97 10.96 -25.29
CA PRO A 803 14.49 10.52 -23.98
C PRO A 803 15.57 9.85 -23.14
N VAL A 804 15.54 10.10 -21.83
CA VAL A 804 16.34 9.41 -20.82
C VAL A 804 15.41 8.95 -19.69
N PHE A 805 15.19 7.65 -19.56
CA PHE A 805 14.45 7.06 -18.45
C PHE A 805 15.41 6.69 -17.32
N ASN A 806 15.06 7.04 -16.10
CA ASN A 806 15.91 6.85 -14.93
C ASN A 806 15.44 5.64 -14.12
N SER A 807 16.34 4.69 -13.91
CA SER A 807 16.16 3.58 -12.98
C SER A 807 17.23 3.63 -11.89
N THR A 808 17.09 2.81 -10.86
CA THR A 808 18.09 2.68 -9.78
C THR A 808 18.49 1.23 -9.64
N ASP A 809 19.79 0.92 -9.63
CA ASP A 809 20.23 -0.41 -9.24
C ASP A 809 20.23 -0.54 -7.71
N ALA A 810 19.46 -1.47 -7.17
CA ALA A 810 19.27 -1.65 -5.73
C ALA A 810 20.55 -2.10 -5.00
N ARG A 811 21.49 -2.72 -5.73
CA ARG A 811 22.73 -3.28 -5.20
C ARG A 811 23.81 -2.21 -5.02
N THR A 812 24.11 -1.47 -6.08
CA THR A 812 25.11 -0.38 -6.10
C THR A 812 24.55 0.95 -5.60
N LYS A 813 23.21 1.13 -5.65
CA LYS A 813 22.49 2.37 -5.32
C LYS A 813 22.73 3.52 -6.33
N CYS A 814 23.27 3.20 -7.50
CA CYS A 814 23.52 4.17 -8.56
C CYS A 814 22.35 4.25 -9.54
N LYS A 815 22.29 5.37 -10.27
CA LYS A 815 21.33 5.56 -11.36
C LYS A 815 21.70 4.63 -12.52
N VAL A 816 20.71 4.03 -13.15
CA VAL A 816 20.83 3.34 -14.43
C VAL A 816 20.02 4.13 -15.43
N LEU A 817 20.67 4.57 -16.51
CA LEU A 817 20.07 5.45 -17.49
C LEU A 817 19.71 4.65 -18.72
N ILE A 818 18.46 4.77 -19.15
CA ILE A 818 17.90 4.01 -20.25
C ILE A 818 17.51 5.01 -21.34
N GLY A 819 18.17 4.97 -22.49
CA GLY A 819 17.92 5.90 -23.58
C GLY A 819 18.79 5.60 -24.79
N PRO A 820 18.67 6.40 -25.87
CA PRO A 820 19.44 6.20 -27.10
C PRO A 820 20.88 6.71 -27.01
N MET A 821 21.18 7.56 -26.02
CA MET A 821 22.51 8.18 -25.85
C MET A 821 23.46 7.23 -25.09
N PRO A 822 24.69 6.99 -25.60
CA PRO A 822 25.71 6.23 -24.87
C PRO A 822 26.32 7.10 -23.75
N LEU A 823 25.54 7.32 -22.68
CA LEU A 823 25.88 8.22 -21.58
C LEU A 823 26.98 7.69 -20.64
N THR A 824 27.42 6.45 -20.85
CA THR A 824 28.40 5.78 -20.00
C THR A 824 29.44 5.06 -20.84
N GLY A 825 30.63 4.83 -20.28
CA GLY A 825 31.72 4.15 -20.98
C GLY A 825 31.44 2.69 -21.39
N ALA A 826 30.32 2.08 -20.98
CA ALA A 826 29.96 0.71 -21.37
C ALA A 826 29.69 0.55 -22.87
N ASP A 827 29.26 1.61 -23.56
CA ASP A 827 28.96 1.59 -25.00
C ASP A 827 30.11 2.19 -25.84
N ALA A 828 31.24 2.56 -25.22
CA ALA A 828 32.39 3.13 -25.91
C ALA A 828 33.18 2.03 -26.63
N PRO A 829 33.52 2.19 -27.94
CA PRO A 829 34.47 1.29 -28.60
C PRO A 829 35.81 1.28 -27.86
N ASP A 830 36.45 0.12 -27.74
CA ASP A 830 37.78 -0.04 -27.11
C ASP A 830 38.75 1.07 -27.55
N GLY A 831 38.97 2.07 -26.69
CA GLY A 831 39.94 3.15 -26.89
C GLY A 831 39.39 4.52 -27.31
N ASP A 832 38.07 4.73 -27.42
CA ASP A 832 37.50 6.07 -27.67
C ASP A 832 36.88 6.68 -26.40
N PRO A 833 37.53 7.66 -25.74
CA PRO A 833 37.04 8.29 -24.50
C PRO A 833 35.92 9.32 -24.74
N THR A 834 35.18 9.23 -25.86
CA THR A 834 34.15 10.20 -26.27
C THR A 834 32.80 9.99 -25.58
N GLY A 835 32.62 8.93 -24.80
CA GLY A 835 31.51 8.82 -23.87
C GLY A 835 31.73 9.75 -22.67
N ALA A 836 30.68 10.37 -22.15
CA ALA A 836 30.78 11.11 -20.91
C ALA A 836 31.21 10.13 -19.79
N ASP A 837 32.35 10.38 -19.14
CA ASP A 837 32.97 9.49 -18.14
C ASP A 837 32.15 9.49 -16.83
N TRP A 838 30.97 8.88 -16.87
CA TRP A 838 30.02 8.83 -15.77
C TRP A 838 30.30 7.59 -14.93
N GLY A 839 30.64 7.79 -13.66
CA GLY A 839 31.13 6.75 -12.77
C GLY A 839 30.26 6.56 -11.53
N CYS A 840 30.22 5.31 -11.04
CA CYS A 840 29.55 4.92 -9.79
C CYS A 840 30.59 4.61 -8.69
N ALA A 841 31.71 5.35 -8.62
CA ALA A 841 32.86 5.01 -7.79
C ALA A 841 32.69 5.41 -6.30
N GLU A 842 32.13 6.59 -6.00
CA GLU A 842 31.89 7.03 -4.61
C GLU A 842 30.46 7.55 -4.34
N PRO A 843 29.85 7.25 -3.16
CA PRO A 843 28.55 7.80 -2.78
C PRO A 843 28.58 9.33 -2.64
N GLY A 844 28.08 10.06 -3.64
CA GLY A 844 27.97 11.52 -3.64
C GLY A 844 28.81 12.24 -4.70
N GLU A 845 29.57 11.52 -5.54
CA GLU A 845 30.10 12.08 -6.78
C GLU A 845 28.97 12.21 -7.81
N MET A 846 28.93 13.32 -8.53
CA MET A 846 27.96 13.58 -9.60
C MET A 846 28.74 13.74 -10.91
N PRO A 847 28.39 13.01 -11.99
CA PRO A 847 27.24 12.10 -12.12
C PRO A 847 27.46 10.71 -11.51
N SER A 848 26.51 10.22 -10.71
CA SER A 848 26.52 8.84 -10.16
C SER A 848 25.66 7.89 -11.00
N ALA A 849 26.14 7.50 -12.18
CA ALA A 849 25.47 6.54 -13.06
C ALA A 849 26.30 5.26 -13.22
N LEU A 850 25.64 4.11 -13.21
CA LEU A 850 26.25 2.81 -13.46
C LEU A 850 26.38 2.60 -14.99
N PRO A 851 27.56 2.19 -15.49
CA PRO A 851 27.75 1.92 -16.90
C PRO A 851 27.04 0.61 -17.30
N VAL A 852 25.96 0.72 -18.08
CA VAL A 852 25.17 -0.42 -18.58
C VAL A 852 25.03 -0.31 -20.10
N PRO A 853 25.38 -1.35 -20.88
CA PRO A 853 25.30 -1.29 -22.34
C PRO A 853 23.87 -1.08 -22.85
N ALA A 854 23.68 -0.23 -23.86
CA ALA A 854 22.37 0.02 -24.47
C ALA A 854 21.74 -1.24 -25.10
N SER A 855 22.56 -2.22 -25.51
CA SER A 855 22.09 -3.52 -25.99
C SER A 855 21.24 -4.28 -24.96
N CYS A 856 21.46 -4.02 -23.67
CA CYS A 856 20.67 -4.60 -22.57
C CYS A 856 19.18 -4.26 -22.69
N PHE A 857 18.84 -3.11 -23.27
CA PHE A 857 17.47 -2.60 -23.36
C PHE A 857 16.88 -2.63 -24.78
N ALA A 858 17.71 -2.88 -25.80
CA ALA A 858 17.33 -2.77 -27.22
C ALA A 858 16.21 -3.73 -27.67
N HIS A 859 15.95 -4.80 -26.91
CA HIS A 859 14.91 -5.78 -27.22
C HIS A 859 13.54 -5.44 -26.60
N LEU A 860 13.47 -4.42 -25.76
CA LEU A 860 12.25 -4.03 -25.04
C LEU A 860 11.36 -3.10 -25.88
N ASP A 861 10.05 -3.16 -25.61
CA ASP A 861 9.07 -2.20 -26.11
C ASP A 861 8.96 -0.97 -25.19
N TRP A 862 8.18 0.03 -25.59
CA TRP A 862 7.95 1.22 -24.77
C TRP A 862 7.39 0.87 -23.38
N ALA A 863 6.51 -0.14 -23.28
CA ALA A 863 5.97 -0.62 -22.01
C ALA A 863 7.09 -1.15 -21.08
N GLY A 864 7.97 -2.02 -21.58
CA GLY A 864 9.07 -2.59 -20.79
C GLY A 864 10.08 -1.53 -20.33
N LEU A 865 10.46 -0.60 -21.21
CA LEU A 865 11.40 0.49 -20.86
C LEU A 865 10.83 1.43 -19.81
N ALA A 866 9.57 1.82 -19.98
CA ALA A 866 8.86 2.63 -19.00
C ALA A 866 8.72 1.88 -17.67
N MET A 867 8.43 0.58 -17.71
CA MET A 867 8.32 -0.24 -16.52
C MET A 867 9.64 -0.32 -15.76
N LEU A 868 10.81 -0.45 -16.41
CA LEU A 868 12.13 -0.45 -15.74
C LEU A 868 12.38 0.81 -14.89
N SER A 869 11.86 1.96 -15.33
CA SER A 869 11.90 3.22 -14.58
C SER A 869 10.89 3.27 -13.42
N ALA A 870 9.83 2.46 -13.49
CA ALA A 870 8.67 2.47 -12.59
C ALA A 870 8.50 1.19 -11.74
N ARG A 871 9.62 0.51 -11.44
CA ARG A 871 9.70 -0.71 -10.60
C ARG A 871 9.64 -0.37 -9.10
N PHE A 872 8.44 -0.26 -8.53
CA PHE A 872 8.25 0.01 -7.09
C PHE A 872 8.00 -1.29 -6.31
N PRO A 873 8.98 -1.90 -5.59
CA PRO A 873 8.94 -3.29 -5.12
C PRO A 873 7.68 -3.74 -4.37
N THR A 874 6.96 -2.82 -3.71
CA THR A 874 5.70 -3.15 -3.03
C THR A 874 4.50 -3.30 -3.96
N VAL A 875 4.58 -2.81 -5.20
CA VAL A 875 3.54 -2.87 -6.25
C VAL A 875 4.05 -3.65 -7.46
N THR A 876 5.22 -3.30 -8.00
CA THR A 876 5.91 -3.99 -9.09
C THR A 876 7.28 -4.49 -8.60
N PRO A 877 7.66 -5.76 -8.81
CA PRO A 877 8.92 -6.31 -8.31
C PRO A 877 10.10 -5.65 -9.00
N ALA A 878 11.27 -5.67 -8.36
CA ALA A 878 12.52 -5.26 -9.01
C ALA A 878 12.78 -6.09 -10.28
N ALA A 879 13.31 -5.47 -11.32
CA ALA A 879 13.72 -6.16 -12.53
C ALA A 879 15.10 -6.79 -12.33
N ARG A 880 15.24 -8.08 -12.64
CA ARG A 880 16.51 -8.80 -12.54
C ARG A 880 17.09 -9.07 -13.92
N PHE A 881 18.40 -8.81 -14.07
CA PHE A 881 19.21 -9.25 -15.20
C PHE A 881 20.37 -10.10 -14.68
N GLU A 882 20.66 -11.19 -15.38
CA GLU A 882 21.81 -12.05 -15.12
C GLU A 882 23.02 -11.66 -16.00
N PRO A 883 24.25 -12.07 -15.63
CA PRO A 883 25.43 -11.85 -16.46
C PRO A 883 25.30 -12.51 -17.85
N SER A 884 24.52 -13.59 -17.96
CA SER A 884 24.20 -14.23 -19.24
C SER A 884 23.36 -13.37 -20.18
N ASP A 885 22.69 -12.33 -19.67
CA ASP A 885 21.92 -11.39 -20.49
C ASP A 885 22.81 -10.35 -21.20
N GLY A 886 24.11 -10.33 -20.89
CA GLY A 886 25.08 -9.43 -21.54
C GLY A 886 24.98 -7.97 -21.10
N CYS A 887 24.40 -7.73 -19.91
CA CYS A 887 24.21 -6.40 -19.34
C CYS A 887 25.35 -5.91 -18.43
N GLY A 888 26.42 -6.71 -18.28
CA GLY A 888 27.59 -6.43 -17.43
C GLY A 888 28.13 -7.69 -16.75
N ASP A 889 29.25 -7.55 -16.04
CA ASP A 889 29.91 -8.65 -15.32
C ASP A 889 29.20 -9.03 -14.00
N GLU A 890 28.22 -8.24 -13.56
CA GLU A 890 27.48 -8.44 -12.32
C GLU A 890 25.97 -8.37 -12.53
N ASP A 891 25.20 -9.09 -11.70
CA ASP A 891 23.73 -9.05 -11.68
C ASP A 891 23.20 -7.61 -11.50
N LEU A 892 22.24 -7.22 -12.33
CA LEU A 892 21.51 -5.94 -12.17
C LEU A 892 20.17 -6.18 -11.51
N GLN A 893 19.84 -5.33 -10.53
CA GLN A 893 18.54 -5.36 -9.85
C GLN A 893 17.90 -3.98 -9.89
N LEU A 894 17.16 -3.70 -10.95
CA LEU A 894 16.61 -2.38 -11.24
C LEU A 894 15.29 -2.13 -10.50
N VAL A 895 15.24 -1.02 -9.77
CA VAL A 895 14.06 -0.48 -9.08
C VAL A 895 13.77 0.94 -9.57
N ASP A 896 12.65 1.50 -9.13
CA ASP A 896 12.17 2.83 -9.51
C ASP A 896 13.28 3.90 -9.40
N GLY A 897 13.39 4.76 -10.42
CA GLY A 897 14.40 5.83 -10.46
C GLY A 897 14.32 6.78 -9.27
N GLY A 898 13.13 6.90 -8.66
CA GLY A 898 12.88 7.75 -7.49
C GLY A 898 13.59 7.30 -6.21
N TYR A 899 14.14 6.08 -6.17
CA TYR A 899 15.02 5.66 -5.07
C TYR A 899 16.37 6.40 -5.07
N ALA A 900 16.90 6.72 -6.25
CA ALA A 900 18.11 7.54 -6.38
C ALA A 900 17.78 9.04 -6.45
N GLU A 901 16.84 9.43 -7.32
CA GLU A 901 16.49 10.83 -7.56
C GLU A 901 15.09 10.94 -8.20
N GLY A 902 14.10 11.50 -7.50
CA GLY A 902 12.68 11.47 -7.90
C GLY A 902 12.20 12.55 -8.88
N SER A 903 12.96 13.63 -9.06
CA SER A 903 12.57 14.80 -9.87
C SER A 903 13.01 14.75 -11.33
N ALA A 904 13.90 13.82 -11.69
CA ALA A 904 14.64 13.76 -12.95
C ALA A 904 15.63 14.94 -13.17
N LEU A 905 15.61 15.96 -12.31
CA LEU A 905 16.51 17.11 -12.39
C LEU A 905 17.96 16.71 -12.13
N GLY A 906 18.22 15.64 -11.37
CA GLY A 906 19.58 15.19 -11.12
C GLY A 906 20.28 14.78 -12.41
N THR A 907 19.57 14.06 -13.27
CA THR A 907 20.09 13.63 -14.59
C THR A 907 20.18 14.81 -15.57
N VAL A 908 19.26 15.77 -15.52
CA VAL A 908 19.40 17.00 -16.30
C VAL A 908 20.61 17.83 -15.84
N ALA A 909 20.85 17.95 -14.53
CA ALA A 909 22.01 18.65 -13.99
C ALA A 909 23.34 18.00 -14.41
N ASP A 910 23.34 16.68 -14.59
CA ASP A 910 24.48 15.92 -15.09
C ASP A 910 24.70 16.11 -16.61
N LEU A 911 23.62 16.24 -17.39
CA LEU A 911 23.68 16.53 -18.83
C LEU A 911 23.96 18.00 -19.17
N ALA A 912 23.64 18.93 -18.25
CA ALA A 912 23.65 20.36 -18.54
C ALA A 912 24.99 20.91 -19.10
N PRO A 913 26.18 20.52 -18.59
CA PRO A 913 27.45 20.97 -19.17
C PRO A 913 27.61 20.56 -20.63
N LEU A 914 27.32 19.29 -20.94
CA LEU A 914 27.40 18.76 -22.30
C LEU A 914 26.41 19.47 -23.25
N ILE A 915 25.18 19.69 -22.80
CA ILE A 915 24.16 20.42 -23.57
C ILE A 915 24.62 21.84 -23.91
N VAL A 916 25.15 22.55 -22.90
CA VAL A 916 25.66 23.93 -23.06
C VAL A 916 26.83 23.98 -24.03
N ASP A 917 27.77 23.03 -23.94
CA ASP A 917 28.92 22.95 -24.84
C ASP A 917 28.48 22.71 -26.29
N ARG A 918 27.56 21.76 -26.53
CA ARG A 918 27.01 21.48 -27.88
C ARG A 918 26.25 22.67 -28.47
N ILE A 919 25.41 23.33 -27.67
CA ILE A 919 24.69 24.53 -28.09
C ILE A 919 25.68 25.66 -28.41
N GLY A 920 26.72 25.81 -27.60
CA GLY A 920 27.79 26.80 -27.80
C GLY A 920 28.52 26.61 -29.13
N GLU A 921 28.86 25.37 -29.50
CA GLU A 921 29.45 25.07 -30.79
C GLU A 921 28.50 25.37 -31.96
N ALA A 922 27.24 24.97 -31.84
CA ALA A 922 26.24 25.29 -32.83
C ALA A 922 26.12 26.82 -33.02
N ASN A 923 26.12 27.59 -31.92
CA ASN A 923 26.06 29.05 -31.93
C ASN A 923 27.33 29.69 -32.50
N ALA A 924 28.51 29.11 -32.26
CA ALA A 924 29.76 29.59 -32.85
C ALA A 924 29.74 29.49 -34.38
N GLY A 925 29.08 28.46 -34.95
CA GLY A 925 28.82 28.35 -36.38
C GLY A 925 27.94 29.47 -36.96
N ARG A 926 27.28 30.28 -36.11
CA ARG A 926 26.29 31.31 -36.47
C ARG A 926 26.80 32.75 -36.36
N THR A 927 28.05 33.00 -35.96
CA THR A 927 28.58 34.36 -35.85
C THR A 927 28.44 35.15 -37.17
N GLY A 928 27.50 36.11 -37.20
CA GLY A 928 27.21 36.98 -38.35
C GLY A 928 25.95 36.63 -39.17
N ALA A 929 25.21 35.58 -38.82
CA ALA A 929 23.92 35.25 -39.42
C ALA A 929 22.77 36.09 -38.80
N SER A 930 21.71 36.36 -39.55
CA SER A 930 20.50 37.02 -39.04
C SER A 930 19.60 36.11 -38.19
N THR A 931 20.03 34.87 -37.93
CA THR A 931 19.29 33.87 -37.17
C THR A 931 19.51 34.06 -35.67
N PRO A 932 18.44 34.01 -34.85
CA PRO A 932 18.56 34.09 -33.40
C PRO A 932 19.39 32.93 -32.81
N PRO A 933 20.17 33.16 -31.74
CA PRO A 933 20.99 32.10 -31.14
C PRO A 933 20.14 31.08 -30.39
N LEU A 934 20.66 29.85 -30.27
CA LEU A 934 20.06 28.79 -29.46
C LEU A 934 20.31 29.05 -27.98
N VAL A 935 19.26 28.95 -27.16
CA VAL A 935 19.30 29.13 -25.71
C VAL A 935 18.60 27.95 -25.02
N PRO A 936 19.27 27.22 -24.11
CA PRO A 936 18.63 26.15 -23.35
C PRO A 936 17.65 26.72 -22.31
N ILE A 937 16.52 26.06 -22.14
CA ILE A 937 15.53 26.37 -21.11
C ILE A 937 15.02 25.09 -20.47
N LEU A 938 14.97 25.07 -19.13
CA LEU A 938 14.47 23.93 -18.37
C LEU A 938 12.94 23.99 -18.25
N VAL A 939 12.25 22.94 -18.66
CA VAL A 939 10.82 22.73 -18.36
C VAL A 939 10.70 21.63 -17.31
N TYR A 940 10.43 22.02 -16.07
CA TYR A 940 10.25 21.07 -14.98
C TYR A 940 8.77 20.69 -14.83
N VAL A 941 8.43 19.48 -15.23
CA VAL A 941 7.08 18.90 -15.11
C VAL A 941 6.95 18.24 -13.74
N LYS A 942 6.39 19.01 -12.81
CA LYS A 942 6.21 18.66 -11.40
C LYS A 942 4.76 18.23 -11.18
N ASN A 943 4.49 17.18 -10.41
CA ASN A 943 3.12 16.65 -10.24
C ASN A 943 2.53 16.81 -8.83
N SER A 944 3.29 17.33 -7.86
CA SER A 944 2.82 17.63 -6.51
C SER A 944 2.03 18.95 -6.44
N ALA A 945 0.97 19.02 -5.62
CA ALA A 945 0.16 20.24 -5.43
C ALA A 945 -0.35 20.42 -3.99
N GLY A 946 -0.77 21.64 -3.65
CA GLY A 946 -1.42 21.98 -2.39
C GLY A 946 -0.61 21.60 -1.15
N TYR A 947 -1.18 20.74 -0.30
CA TYR A 947 -0.56 20.20 0.92
C TYR A 947 0.75 19.43 0.65
N ASP A 948 0.95 18.85 -0.55
CA ASP A 948 2.21 18.18 -0.92
C ASP A 948 3.41 19.15 -0.86
N LEU A 949 3.15 20.46 -0.99
CA LEU A 949 4.14 21.54 -0.94
C LEU A 949 4.22 22.22 0.43
N ALA A 950 3.39 21.81 1.40
CA ALA A 950 3.44 22.33 2.76
C ALA A 950 4.72 21.83 3.44
N ALA A 951 5.85 22.45 3.11
CA ALA A 951 7.11 22.19 3.78
C ALA A 951 6.97 22.66 5.23
N ASP A 952 6.99 21.70 6.17
CA ASP A 952 7.49 22.02 7.50
C ASP A 952 8.98 22.32 7.33
N VAL A 953 9.32 23.60 7.13
CA VAL A 953 10.70 24.07 7.24
C VAL A 953 11.19 23.55 8.58
N ALA A 954 12.17 22.63 8.56
CA ALA A 954 12.64 21.92 9.74
C ALA A 954 12.99 22.94 10.83
N LYS A 955 12.07 23.15 11.78
CA LYS A 955 12.30 24.05 12.89
C LYS A 955 13.43 23.47 13.72
N VAL A 956 14.33 24.36 14.15
CA VAL A 956 15.54 24.04 14.92
C VAL A 956 15.23 22.94 15.93
N SER A 957 15.78 21.76 15.69
CA SER A 957 15.62 20.60 16.55
C SER A 957 16.33 20.88 17.88
N ALA A 958 15.77 20.36 18.98
CA ALA A 958 16.46 20.41 20.27
C ALA A 958 17.87 19.80 20.11
N GLU A 959 18.88 20.47 20.67
CA GLU A 959 20.32 20.17 20.48
C GLU A 959 20.70 18.67 20.52
N PRO A 960 20.11 17.80 21.37
CA PRO A 960 20.40 16.36 21.37
C PRO A 960 20.01 15.60 20.09
N PHE A 961 19.09 16.15 19.28
CA PHE A 961 18.64 15.57 18.01
C PHE A 961 19.31 16.20 16.79
N VAL A 962 20.08 17.28 16.96
CA VAL A 962 20.80 17.96 15.86
C VAL A 962 21.77 17.02 15.14
N PRO A 963 22.53 16.11 15.78
CA PRO A 963 23.36 15.14 15.06
C PRO A 963 22.55 14.15 14.20
N ILE A 964 21.35 13.76 14.64
CA ILE A 964 20.48 12.82 13.92
C ILE A 964 19.80 13.53 12.73
N VAL A 965 19.33 14.75 12.95
CA VAL A 965 18.72 15.59 11.89
C VAL A 965 19.77 16.08 10.89
N GLY A 966 20.97 16.43 11.36
CA GLY A 966 22.10 16.85 10.52
C GLY A 966 22.59 15.76 9.58
N ASN A 967 22.38 14.48 9.90
CA ASN A 967 22.68 13.36 9.00
C ASN A 967 21.79 13.37 7.73
N ALA A 968 20.65 14.08 7.75
CA ALA A 968 19.79 14.29 6.58
C ALA A 968 20.27 15.47 5.70
N ALA A 969 21.27 16.25 6.11
CA ALA A 969 21.75 17.41 5.36
C ALA A 969 22.32 17.06 3.97
N LYS A 970 22.94 15.88 3.81
CA LYS A 970 23.42 15.39 2.51
C LYS A 970 22.27 15.20 1.52
N GLY A 971 21.08 14.78 1.99
CA GLY A 971 19.89 14.65 1.16
C GLY A 971 19.30 15.99 0.70
N GLN A 972 19.54 17.09 1.43
CA GLN A 972 19.07 18.43 1.04
C GLN A 972 19.80 18.99 -0.19
N GLN A 973 21.01 18.49 -0.49
CA GLN A 973 21.78 18.88 -1.68
C GLN A 973 21.18 18.35 -3.00
N MET A 974 20.26 17.38 -2.91
CA MET A 974 19.57 16.78 -4.06
C MET A 974 18.10 17.22 -4.15
N THR A 975 17.74 18.30 -3.48
CA THR A 975 16.37 18.85 -3.57
C THR A 975 16.16 19.57 -4.90
N ALA A 976 14.93 19.53 -5.41
CA ALA A 976 14.59 20.16 -6.69
C ALA A 976 15.05 21.63 -6.81
N PRO A 977 14.88 22.52 -5.80
CA PRO A 977 15.37 23.90 -5.91
C PRO A 977 16.89 24.00 -6.09
N VAL A 978 17.67 23.15 -5.40
CA VAL A 978 19.13 23.13 -5.53
C VAL A 978 19.56 22.65 -6.91
N LEU A 979 18.91 21.60 -7.42
CA LEU A 979 19.18 21.06 -8.75
C LEU A 979 18.79 22.06 -9.85
N MET A 980 17.64 22.71 -9.73
CA MET A 980 17.22 23.79 -10.64
C MET A 980 18.22 24.95 -10.63
N GLN A 981 18.69 25.37 -9.45
CA GLN A 981 19.71 26.42 -9.34
C GLN A 981 21.02 26.02 -10.05
N ARG A 982 21.47 24.77 -9.90
CA ARG A 982 22.66 24.24 -10.59
C ARG A 982 22.48 24.21 -12.10
N ILE A 983 21.32 23.76 -12.58
CA ILE A 983 20.98 23.72 -14.01
C ILE A 983 20.96 25.15 -14.57
N GLY A 984 20.21 26.06 -13.95
CA GLY A 984 20.11 27.46 -14.39
C GLY A 984 21.47 28.15 -14.43
N ALA A 985 22.29 27.97 -13.40
CA ALA A 985 23.65 28.53 -13.38
C ALA A 985 24.56 27.97 -14.49
N THR A 986 24.33 26.73 -14.92
CA THR A 986 25.06 26.11 -16.04
C THR A 986 24.54 26.64 -17.38
N PHE A 987 23.22 26.68 -17.56
CA PHE A 987 22.58 27.21 -18.78
C PHE A 987 22.91 28.69 -19.03
N ALA A 988 23.04 29.50 -17.98
CA ALA A 988 23.44 30.91 -18.09
C ALA A 988 24.84 31.10 -18.69
N GLN A 989 25.67 30.05 -18.72
CA GLN A 989 27.02 30.08 -19.28
C GLN A 989 27.07 29.71 -20.77
N THR A 990 25.92 29.64 -21.46
CA THR A 990 25.84 29.24 -22.87
C THR A 990 26.70 30.11 -23.79
N PRO A 991 27.75 29.56 -24.43
CA PRO A 991 28.60 30.31 -25.33
C PRO A 991 27.83 30.85 -26.54
N GLY A 992 28.16 32.07 -26.97
CA GLY A 992 27.55 32.69 -28.15
C GLY A 992 26.13 33.23 -27.96
N ALA A 993 25.58 33.20 -26.75
CA ALA A 993 24.22 33.66 -26.44
C ALA A 993 24.11 34.39 -25.08
N THR A 994 25.17 35.04 -24.60
CA THR A 994 25.22 35.64 -23.25
C THR A 994 24.15 36.71 -23.03
N THR A 995 23.96 37.61 -23.99
CA THR A 995 22.96 38.67 -23.86
C THR A 995 21.52 38.17 -23.97
N GLU A 996 21.33 37.05 -24.67
CA GLU A 996 20.05 36.39 -24.87
C GLU A 996 19.68 35.51 -23.67
N THR A 997 20.67 34.87 -23.04
CA THR A 997 20.51 34.14 -21.78
C THR A 997 20.18 35.10 -20.64
N ASP A 998 20.81 36.27 -20.55
CA ASP A 998 20.44 37.31 -19.57
C ASP A 998 18.98 37.77 -19.77
N ALA A 999 18.57 38.06 -21.01
CA ALA A 999 17.20 38.47 -21.33
C ALA A 999 16.16 37.35 -21.06
N MET A 1000 16.57 36.10 -21.26
CA MET A 1000 15.77 34.93 -20.94
C MET A 1000 15.64 34.76 -19.42
N ASP A 1001 16.71 34.92 -18.65
CA ASP A 1001 16.71 34.81 -17.18
C ASP A 1001 15.85 35.90 -16.52
N ASP A 1002 15.88 37.13 -17.04
CA ASP A 1002 14.99 38.23 -16.62
C ASP A 1002 13.50 37.89 -16.82
N THR A 1003 13.18 37.07 -17.82
CA THR A 1003 11.80 36.66 -18.14
C THR A 1003 11.41 35.35 -17.43
N PHE A 1004 12.36 34.43 -17.34
CA PHE A 1004 12.23 33.07 -16.81
C PHE A 1004 13.37 32.83 -15.82
N PRO A 1005 13.21 33.25 -14.54
CA PRO A 1005 14.28 33.16 -13.55
C PRO A 1005 14.88 31.75 -13.43
N GLY A 1006 16.21 31.68 -13.45
CA GLY A 1006 16.96 30.43 -13.48
C GLY A 1006 16.89 29.69 -14.81
N LEU A 1007 16.53 30.37 -15.91
CA LEU A 1007 16.29 29.79 -17.24
C LEU A 1007 15.32 28.59 -17.17
N SER A 1008 14.25 28.73 -16.37
CA SER A 1008 13.36 27.61 -16.04
C SER A 1008 11.88 27.97 -15.99
N VAL A 1009 11.04 27.00 -16.35
CA VAL A 1009 9.58 27.03 -16.22
C VAL A 1009 9.15 25.79 -15.47
N THR A 1010 8.43 25.95 -14.35
CA THR A 1010 7.86 24.83 -13.61
C THR A 1010 6.39 24.66 -13.95
N VAL A 1011 6.05 23.52 -14.56
CA VAL A 1011 4.67 23.14 -14.90
C VAL A 1011 4.16 22.22 -13.79
N ALA A 1012 3.51 22.83 -12.79
CA ALA A 1012 2.95 22.14 -11.63
C ALA A 1012 1.42 22.31 -11.54
N PRO A 1013 0.68 21.33 -10.99
CA PRO A 1013 -0.73 21.55 -10.72
C PRO A 1013 -0.90 22.72 -9.74
N GLN A 1014 -1.90 23.57 -9.99
CA GLN A 1014 -2.16 24.73 -9.13
C GLN A 1014 -2.51 24.30 -7.71
N THR A 1015 -2.01 25.04 -6.73
CA THR A 1015 -2.25 24.82 -5.30
C THR A 1015 -3.60 25.41 -4.88
N VAL A 1016 -4.67 24.81 -5.38
CA VAL A 1016 -6.04 25.10 -4.95
C VAL A 1016 -6.58 23.95 -4.09
N PRO A 1017 -7.51 24.21 -3.15
CA PRO A 1017 -8.15 23.13 -2.42
C PRO A 1017 -8.84 22.16 -3.38
N THR A 1018 -8.35 20.93 -3.42
CA THR A 1018 -8.82 19.88 -4.33
C THR A 1018 -8.57 18.50 -3.73
N ILE A 1019 -9.11 17.47 -4.38
CA ILE A 1019 -8.80 16.08 -4.05
C ILE A 1019 -7.41 15.76 -4.61
N VAL A 1020 -6.46 15.51 -3.71
CA VAL A 1020 -5.09 15.15 -4.09
C VAL A 1020 -5.12 13.77 -4.78
N PRO A 1021 -4.64 13.67 -6.03
CA PRO A 1021 -4.58 12.38 -6.70
C PRO A 1021 -3.52 11.48 -6.04
N PRO A 1022 -3.79 10.18 -5.85
CA PRO A 1022 -2.91 9.27 -5.13
C PRO A 1022 -1.61 8.97 -5.90
N LEU A 1023 -0.60 8.47 -5.19
CA LEU A 1023 0.56 7.82 -5.82
C LEU A 1023 0.24 6.33 -6.01
N GLY A 1024 0.14 5.87 -7.25
CA GLY A 1024 -0.08 4.46 -7.59
C GLY A 1024 -0.39 4.27 -9.07
N TRP A 1025 -1.27 3.34 -9.43
CA TRP A 1025 -1.55 2.98 -10.84
C TRP A 1025 -3.03 3.06 -11.24
N ALA A 1026 -3.87 3.73 -10.45
CA ALA A 1026 -5.25 4.00 -10.83
C ALA A 1026 -5.70 5.36 -10.28
N LEU A 1027 -6.54 6.08 -11.04
CA LEU A 1027 -7.10 7.37 -10.66
C LEU A 1027 -8.63 7.34 -10.70
N SER A 1028 -9.27 7.95 -9.71
CA SER A 1028 -10.70 8.26 -9.77
C SER A 1028 -11.00 9.43 -10.71
N SER A 1029 -12.27 9.56 -11.10
CA SER A 1029 -12.77 10.75 -11.82
C SER A 1029 -12.38 12.05 -11.11
N TYR A 1030 -12.57 12.15 -9.79
CA TYR A 1030 -12.19 13.33 -9.00
C TYR A 1030 -10.71 13.66 -9.11
N SER A 1031 -9.85 12.64 -9.09
CA SER A 1031 -8.41 12.78 -9.24
C SER A 1031 -8.04 13.31 -10.63
N ILE A 1032 -8.69 12.79 -11.69
CA ILE A 1032 -8.46 13.21 -13.06
C ILE A 1032 -8.99 14.63 -13.30
N ASP A 1033 -10.21 14.93 -12.87
CA ASP A 1033 -10.83 16.26 -12.98
C ASP A 1033 -9.97 17.33 -12.27
N SER A 1034 -9.35 16.97 -11.14
CA SER A 1034 -8.41 17.83 -10.44
C SER A 1034 -7.16 18.14 -11.28
N LEU A 1035 -6.59 17.13 -11.95
CA LEU A 1035 -5.43 17.33 -12.84
C LEU A 1035 -5.82 18.18 -14.06
N GLU A 1036 -6.96 17.91 -14.69
CA GLU A 1036 -7.43 18.67 -15.85
C GLU A 1036 -7.81 20.11 -15.50
N ALA A 1037 -8.40 20.35 -14.32
CA ALA A 1037 -8.62 21.69 -13.81
C ALA A 1037 -7.30 22.44 -13.59
N ALA A 1038 -6.29 21.77 -13.03
CA ALA A 1038 -4.99 22.35 -12.78
C ALA A 1038 -4.22 22.68 -14.07
N LEU A 1039 -4.31 21.83 -15.09
CA LEU A 1039 -3.70 22.05 -16.41
C LEU A 1039 -4.37 23.23 -17.13
N ARG A 1040 -5.70 23.32 -17.11
CA ARG A 1040 -6.42 24.52 -17.60
C ARG A 1040 -5.99 25.79 -16.86
N GLY A 1041 -5.64 25.68 -15.59
CA GLY A 1041 -5.06 26.76 -14.81
C GLY A 1041 -3.68 27.21 -15.32
N GLN A 1042 -2.82 26.28 -15.73
CA GLN A 1042 -1.49 26.57 -16.32
C GLN A 1042 -1.54 27.32 -17.66
N LEU A 1043 -2.68 27.22 -18.35
CA LEU A 1043 -2.96 27.90 -19.63
C LEU A 1043 -3.60 29.29 -19.48
N ARG A 1044 -3.81 29.76 -18.24
CA ARG A 1044 -4.29 31.12 -17.98
C ARG A 1044 -3.11 32.07 -17.70
N PRO A 1045 -3.26 33.38 -17.96
CA PRO A 1045 -2.28 34.37 -17.52
C PRO A 1045 -1.99 34.22 -16.03
N ALA A 1046 -0.71 34.21 -15.66
CA ALA A 1046 -0.30 34.05 -14.28
C ALA A 1046 -0.83 35.20 -13.41
N VAL A 1047 -1.36 34.87 -12.23
CA VAL A 1047 -1.78 35.86 -11.22
C VAL A 1047 -0.58 36.37 -10.40
N SER A 1048 0.52 35.61 -10.43
CA SER A 1048 1.81 35.90 -9.78
C SER A 1048 2.91 36.09 -10.83
N ASP A 1049 4.04 36.70 -10.46
CA ASP A 1049 5.20 36.89 -11.35
C ASP A 1049 5.95 35.59 -11.71
N ALA A 1050 5.54 34.43 -11.18
CA ALA A 1050 6.15 33.15 -11.49
C ALA A 1050 5.79 32.69 -12.93
N PRO A 1051 6.78 32.25 -13.74
CA PRO A 1051 6.53 31.79 -15.09
C PRO A 1051 5.71 30.49 -15.12
N THR A 1052 4.67 30.48 -15.97
CA THR A 1052 3.76 29.34 -16.21
C THR A 1052 3.93 28.77 -17.63
N LEU A 1053 3.29 27.64 -17.91
CA LEU A 1053 3.25 27.10 -19.28
C LEU A 1053 2.68 28.12 -20.29
N PHE A 1054 1.65 28.87 -19.90
CA PHE A 1054 1.11 29.98 -20.73
C PHE A 1054 2.16 31.07 -21.02
N SER A 1055 2.98 31.44 -20.04
CA SER A 1055 4.01 32.47 -20.23
C SER A 1055 5.07 32.08 -21.27
N LEU A 1056 5.37 30.77 -21.37
CA LEU A 1056 6.26 30.23 -22.39
C LEU A 1056 5.58 30.20 -23.76
N ILE A 1057 4.37 29.63 -23.84
CA ILE A 1057 3.60 29.49 -25.09
C ILE A 1057 3.28 30.84 -25.72
N SER A 1058 2.83 31.81 -24.93
CA SER A 1058 2.40 33.14 -25.43
C SER A 1058 3.53 33.97 -26.03
N ARG A 1059 4.79 33.60 -25.81
CA ARG A 1059 5.98 34.28 -26.34
C ARG A 1059 6.59 33.57 -27.53
N ALA A 1060 6.12 32.38 -27.87
CA ALA A 1060 6.64 31.59 -28.97
C ALA A 1060 5.95 31.93 -30.29
N THR A 1061 6.75 32.07 -31.34
CA THR A 1061 6.31 32.30 -32.71
C THR A 1061 7.06 31.36 -33.64
N ALA A 1062 6.35 30.78 -34.61
CA ALA A 1062 7.01 30.14 -35.75
C ALA A 1062 7.39 31.23 -36.76
N GLU A 1063 8.66 31.29 -37.16
CA GLU A 1063 9.12 32.17 -38.25
C GLU A 1063 8.96 31.51 -39.64
#